data_AF-A0A9P5BQT4-F1
#
_entry.id   AF-A0A9P5BQT4-F1
#
_cell.length_a   1.000
_cell.length_b   1.000
_cell.length_c   1.000
_cell.angle_alpha   90.00
_cell.angle_beta   90.00
_cell.angle_gamma   90.00
#
_symmetry.space_group_name_H-M   'P 1'
#
loop_
_entity.id
_entity.type
_entity.pdbx_description
1 polymer ?
#
loop_
_entity_poly.entity_id
_entity_poly.type
_entity_poly.pdbx_seq_one_letter_code
_entity_poly.pdbx_strand_id
1 'polypeptide(L)'
;MTMFAQSIQYVEPQGTSNVSNGMLYFQSAEQELNRETEPATLTSVQALLGCCFYIMTQSRLNHCWSLFGTTSRLVLALGMHRKKFNLDGIGDSTGCLIESECRKRTFWCAYNLDRYLSAIFGRPCAFHDDDIDQEVPALIEDHALGSISVDVASRMAMNIMLGPLAHQQLARILSRILRQLYGISSLDETARHETMARLGAEIQTWRDQLPAFLNPDKVDSRILQPIYQRQSNTLSLAAGHCLMLIYRPCLFNDYAKSSHDKDTKQNVKRCVDAALSVVTIIDYMVESKQLYPSLWFAPYQAFCAVVVLYTYTIRNHKDNQAPWKEHFEAAERCQRLLFSITSPSSLGRRLSVIMEEYRLEVINQVQQSSQSHTSKSISLSETVLEPGATSWLESIGTEDNLFELMDLPNWEQLDSLVLDLGRIIPELDFMGANVFPSQSMKLNMARQEQIISAVEPLHVGQFMFCGITTTEGIIGYGEAGIWGHIEAAATCIKRFAEYLVGKRAFDIEHHWNVVHRFSYFQGLAINAATSSVDIALWDIKGKALGVPIYELLGGACRTKARVYGHIYESTIEKVLEECKRKMDMGFTAFGHINPFLDEGTDKVYFKTHAQKMRDAIENKQSLSATASPKHSRCSLKTRLTRPENADAMARVAERISVPIAKGERFCTIYEFQALLARNALEYARVDVAVCGGITGAKKVAAMAEANHVQIIPHNPLSPIGLAACLQVAAAIPNFATQEYATGFEAGVFESTSRHLGSDIVDYVPTPKEGFVDIPSTPGLGINLVANAQDIRPPLAQPVRMRPHEDGFIVDQ
;
A
#
# COMPACT_ATOMS: atom_id res chain seq x y z
N MET A 1 -1.91 -3.21 31.49
CA MET A 1 -1.21 -1.94 31.81
C MET A 1 -1.84 -0.73 31.11
N THR A 2 -2.29 -0.81 29.85
CA THR A 2 -2.89 0.35 29.14
C THR A 2 -4.27 0.79 29.65
N MET A 3 -5.12 -0.12 30.14
CA MET A 3 -6.43 0.27 30.68
C MET A 3 -6.40 0.85 32.10
N PHE A 4 -5.27 0.70 32.80
CA PHE A 4 -5.18 0.96 34.25
C PHE A 4 -3.91 1.72 34.64
N ALA A 5 -3.20 2.30 33.66
CA ALA A 5 -2.08 3.17 33.97
C ALA A 5 -2.58 4.32 34.84
N GLN A 6 -1.93 4.53 35.99
CA GLN A 6 -2.07 5.72 36.82
C GLN A 6 -1.53 6.93 36.05
N SER A 7 -2.25 7.37 35.01
CA SER A 7 -1.83 8.48 34.15
C SER A 7 -1.70 9.81 34.90
N ILE A 8 -2.21 9.89 36.13
CA ILE A 8 -2.16 11.12 36.92
C ILE A 8 -0.71 11.42 37.39
N GLN A 9 0.17 10.42 37.53
CA GLN A 9 1.55 10.67 37.95
C GLN A 9 2.47 11.20 36.84
N TYR A 10 2.03 11.22 35.57
CA TYR A 10 2.86 11.65 34.42
C TYR A 10 2.25 12.81 33.62
N VAL A 11 1.20 13.47 34.13
CA VAL A 11 0.63 14.66 33.50
C VAL A 11 0.99 15.86 34.37
N GLU A 12 2.10 16.52 34.04
CA GLU A 12 2.28 17.90 34.50
C GLU A 12 1.13 18.76 33.94
N PRO A 13 0.52 19.62 34.78
CA PRO A 13 -0.46 20.56 34.31
C PRO A 13 0.29 21.72 33.66
N GLN A 14 -0.02 21.98 32.38
CA GLN A 14 0.37 23.13 31.54
C GLN A 14 1.51 22.85 30.53
N GLY A 15 1.16 22.86 29.24
CA GLY A 15 2.14 22.94 28.15
C GLY A 15 1.76 22.12 26.92
N THR A 16 1.34 22.83 25.86
CA THR A 16 1.41 22.48 24.42
C THR A 16 1.90 21.07 23.99
N SER A 17 1.02 20.35 23.27
CA SER A 17 1.29 19.22 22.36
C SER A 17 1.77 17.87 22.95
N ASN A 18 0.86 17.10 23.55
CA ASN A 18 1.11 15.74 24.08
C ASN A 18 1.27 14.62 23.01
N VAL A 19 1.23 14.92 21.71
CA VAL A 19 1.41 13.92 20.64
C VAL A 19 2.90 13.53 20.48
N SER A 20 3.86 14.32 20.98
CA SER A 20 5.29 14.08 20.74
C SER A 20 5.91 12.98 21.60
N ASN A 21 5.52 12.81 22.87
CA ASN A 21 6.24 11.89 23.78
C ASN A 21 6.01 10.40 23.47
N GLY A 22 4.81 10.00 23.04
CA GLY A 22 4.49 8.60 22.74
C GLY A 22 5.28 8.05 21.54
N MET A 23 5.49 8.88 20.51
CA MET A 23 6.31 8.54 19.34
C MET A 23 7.78 8.34 19.75
N LEU A 24 8.31 9.19 20.63
CA LEU A 24 9.69 9.09 21.12
C LEU A 24 9.94 7.80 21.90
N TYR A 25 9.01 7.40 22.78
CA TYR A 25 9.10 6.11 23.47
C TYR A 25 8.98 4.92 22.50
N PHE A 26 8.09 5.00 21.51
CA PHE A 26 7.95 3.97 20.49
C PHE A 26 9.25 3.80 19.66
N GLN A 27 9.80 4.89 19.15
CA GLN A 27 11.06 4.90 18.39
C GLN A 27 12.23 4.39 19.24
N SER A 28 12.29 4.80 20.51
CA SER A 28 13.34 4.34 21.43
C SER A 28 13.21 2.83 21.69
N ALA A 29 12.00 2.33 21.94
CA ALA A 29 11.76 0.89 22.10
C ALA A 29 12.13 0.10 20.84
N GLU A 30 11.78 0.58 19.66
CA GLU A 30 12.12 -0.06 18.38
C GLU A 30 13.65 -0.10 18.14
N GLN A 31 14.36 1.00 18.45
CA GLN A 31 15.82 1.05 18.35
C GLN A 31 16.50 0.08 19.30
N GLU A 32 16.07 0.03 20.57
CA GLU A 32 16.67 -0.86 21.56
C GLU A 32 16.35 -2.34 21.27
N LEU A 33 15.12 -2.67 20.87
CA LEU A 33 14.76 -4.02 20.44
C LEU A 33 15.56 -4.49 19.22
N ASN A 34 15.86 -3.59 18.26
CA ASN A 34 16.68 -3.91 17.10
C ASN A 34 18.18 -4.07 17.44
N ARG A 35 18.63 -3.55 18.58
CA ARG A 35 20.00 -3.71 19.09
C ARG A 35 20.18 -4.97 19.95
N GLU A 36 19.09 -5.56 20.42
CA GLU A 36 19.12 -6.76 21.26
C GLU A 36 19.68 -7.95 20.46
N THR A 37 20.82 -8.47 20.91
CA THR A 37 21.49 -9.65 20.30
C THR A 37 21.33 -10.91 21.15
N GLU A 38 20.89 -10.75 22.40
CA GLU A 38 20.62 -11.82 23.35
C GLU A 38 19.20 -12.41 23.18
N PRO A 39 18.90 -13.60 23.75
CA PRO A 39 17.56 -14.13 23.75
C PRO A 39 16.57 -13.17 24.42
N ALA A 40 15.38 -13.02 23.81
CA ALA A 40 14.35 -12.11 24.30
C ALA A 40 14.05 -12.30 25.79
N THR A 41 13.82 -11.21 26.50
CA THR A 41 13.54 -11.20 27.94
C THR A 41 12.08 -10.82 28.23
N LEU A 42 11.69 -10.85 29.52
CA LEU A 42 10.39 -10.30 29.96
C LEU A 42 10.25 -8.84 29.54
N THR A 43 11.31 -8.04 29.67
CA THR A 43 11.34 -6.62 29.30
C THR A 43 11.15 -6.45 27.79
N SER A 44 11.76 -7.32 26.97
CA SER A 44 11.59 -7.29 25.52
C SER A 44 10.13 -7.52 25.13
N VAL A 45 9.46 -8.50 25.76
CA VAL A 45 8.01 -8.74 25.57
C VAL A 45 7.18 -7.54 26.03
N GLN A 46 7.50 -6.93 27.18
CA GLN A 46 6.79 -5.74 27.67
C GLN A 46 6.94 -4.55 26.71
N ALA A 47 8.13 -4.32 26.18
CA ALA A 47 8.40 -3.28 25.18
C ALA A 47 7.62 -3.54 23.88
N LEU A 48 7.66 -4.77 23.36
CA LEU A 48 6.91 -5.18 22.17
C LEU A 48 5.40 -5.03 22.35
N LEU A 49 4.85 -5.37 23.51
CA LEU A 49 3.44 -5.13 23.83
C LEU A 49 3.14 -3.63 23.88
N GLY A 50 4.03 -2.81 24.47
CA GLY A 50 3.95 -1.35 24.43
C GLY A 50 3.88 -0.81 23.01
N CYS A 51 4.74 -1.32 22.12
CA CYS A 51 4.73 -1.01 20.69
C CYS A 51 3.40 -1.41 20.03
N CYS A 52 2.89 -2.61 20.29
CA CYS A 52 1.58 -3.04 19.79
C CYS A 52 0.46 -2.07 20.22
N PHE A 53 0.42 -1.71 21.51
CA PHE A 53 -0.57 -0.76 22.01
C PHE A 53 -0.46 0.60 21.33
N TYR A 54 0.76 1.13 21.16
CA TYR A 54 0.99 2.39 20.46
C TYR A 54 0.52 2.34 19.00
N ILE A 55 0.90 1.29 18.27
CA ILE A 55 0.54 1.10 16.85
C ILE A 55 -0.98 1.03 16.66
N MET A 56 -1.72 0.40 17.59
CA MET A 56 -3.19 0.40 17.56
C MET A 56 -3.80 1.80 17.66
N THR A 57 -3.16 2.72 18.39
CA THR A 57 -3.62 4.13 18.48
C THR A 57 -3.46 4.87 17.15
N GLN A 58 -2.46 4.48 16.35
CA GLN A 58 -2.10 5.09 15.06
C GLN A 58 -2.83 4.45 13.86
N SER A 59 -3.84 3.61 14.11
CA SER A 59 -4.64 2.93 13.08
C SER A 59 -3.87 1.97 12.17
N ARG A 60 -2.68 1.54 12.56
CA ARG A 60 -1.85 0.60 11.78
C ARG A 60 -2.11 -0.84 12.23
N LEU A 61 -3.37 -1.26 12.21
CA LEU A 61 -3.81 -2.49 12.85
C LEU A 61 -3.13 -3.75 12.27
N ASN A 62 -2.86 -3.80 10.96
CA ASN A 62 -2.12 -4.91 10.34
C ASN A 62 -0.67 -5.01 10.80
N HIS A 63 -0.01 -3.86 10.96
CA HIS A 63 1.32 -3.82 11.55
C HIS A 63 1.25 -4.35 12.98
N CYS A 64 0.27 -3.90 13.77
CA CYS A 64 0.08 -4.40 15.13
C CYS A 64 -0.14 -5.92 15.16
N TRP A 65 -0.96 -6.47 14.25
CA TRP A 65 -1.17 -7.92 14.15
C TRP A 65 0.12 -8.66 13.83
N SER A 66 0.90 -8.17 12.86
CA SER A 66 2.16 -8.80 12.45
C SER A 66 3.19 -8.77 13.58
N LEU A 67 3.35 -7.62 14.24
CA LEU A 67 4.22 -7.47 15.41
C LEU A 67 3.76 -8.37 16.55
N PHE A 68 2.46 -8.40 16.84
CA PHE A 68 1.88 -9.24 17.87
C PHE A 68 2.03 -10.74 17.56
N GLY A 69 2.01 -11.14 16.29
CA GLY A 69 2.32 -12.50 15.85
C GLY A 69 3.71 -12.95 16.29
N THR A 70 4.72 -12.08 16.18
CA THR A 70 6.06 -12.35 16.70
C THR A 70 6.09 -12.30 18.24
N THR A 71 5.45 -11.29 18.85
CA THR A 71 5.38 -11.13 20.31
C THR A 71 4.74 -12.32 21.00
N SER A 72 3.64 -12.86 20.46
CA SER A 72 2.94 -14.02 21.01
C SER A 72 3.81 -15.28 20.99
N ARG A 73 4.60 -15.49 19.92
CA ARG A 73 5.59 -16.58 19.86
C ARG A 73 6.69 -16.42 20.90
N LEU A 74 7.15 -15.20 21.15
CA LEU A 74 8.13 -14.92 22.22
C LEU A 74 7.54 -15.17 23.61
N VAL A 75 6.30 -14.76 23.86
CA VAL A 75 5.56 -15.07 25.10
C VAL A 75 5.48 -16.57 25.35
N LEU A 76 5.24 -17.36 24.30
CA LEU A 76 5.23 -18.83 24.37
C LEU A 76 6.64 -19.40 24.60
N ALA A 77 7.65 -18.90 23.87
CA ALA A 77 9.04 -19.33 24.00
C ALA A 77 9.59 -19.08 25.41
N LEU A 78 9.21 -17.95 26.04
CA LEU A 78 9.53 -17.63 27.43
C LEU A 78 8.63 -18.34 28.45
N GLY A 79 7.79 -19.28 28.00
CA GLY A 79 6.92 -20.11 28.83
C GLY A 79 6.04 -19.34 29.79
N MET A 80 5.70 -18.08 29.47
CA MET A 80 4.91 -17.22 30.36
C MET A 80 3.45 -17.68 30.50
N HIS A 81 3.01 -18.56 29.60
CA HIS A 81 1.73 -19.27 29.64
C HIS A 81 1.70 -20.42 30.66
N ARG A 82 2.86 -20.78 31.25
CA ARG A 82 3.00 -21.91 32.16
C ARG A 82 3.08 -21.51 33.63
N LYS A 83 2.45 -22.28 34.52
CA LYS A 83 2.55 -22.11 35.99
C LYS A 83 3.94 -22.42 36.52
N LYS A 84 4.60 -23.45 35.99
CA LYS A 84 5.99 -23.82 36.33
C LYS A 84 6.88 -23.65 35.12
N PHE A 85 7.96 -22.89 35.27
CA PHE A 85 8.90 -22.61 34.21
C PHE A 85 10.30 -23.12 34.60
N ASN A 86 10.83 -24.07 33.82
CA ASN A 86 12.19 -24.62 33.94
C ASN A 86 12.83 -24.53 32.56
N LEU A 87 13.62 -23.49 32.31
CA LEU A 87 14.55 -23.43 31.18
C LEU A 87 15.96 -23.50 31.76
N ASP A 88 16.75 -24.47 31.29
CA ASP A 88 18.19 -24.62 31.53
C ASP A 88 18.69 -24.85 32.97
N GLY A 89 17.99 -25.66 33.79
CA GLY A 89 18.53 -26.12 35.08
C GLY A 89 18.67 -25.01 36.15
N ILE A 90 18.28 -23.80 35.82
CA ILE A 90 18.09 -22.66 36.73
C ILE A 90 16.59 -22.58 37.01
N GLY A 91 16.08 -23.53 37.80
CA GLY A 91 14.70 -23.48 38.25
C GLY A 91 14.48 -22.29 39.18
N ASP A 92 13.39 -21.52 38.98
CA ASP A 92 12.78 -20.56 39.92
C ASP A 92 13.75 -19.81 40.87
N SER A 93 14.93 -19.43 40.40
CA SER A 93 16.05 -19.07 41.28
C SER A 93 16.11 -17.59 41.61
N THR A 94 15.21 -16.75 41.07
CA THR A 94 15.21 -15.33 41.43
C THR A 94 14.52 -15.05 42.75
N GLY A 95 13.61 -15.91 43.24
CA GLY A 95 12.85 -15.66 44.48
C GLY A 95 12.11 -14.31 44.50
N CYS A 96 12.05 -13.63 43.35
CA CYS A 96 11.64 -12.24 43.22
C CYS A 96 10.15 -12.20 42.89
N LEU A 97 9.33 -11.88 43.90
CA LEU A 97 7.88 -11.81 43.75
C LEU A 97 7.45 -10.79 42.69
N ILE A 98 8.22 -9.70 42.54
CA ILE A 98 7.99 -8.67 41.52
C ILE A 98 8.08 -9.28 40.13
N GLU A 99 9.14 -10.02 39.83
CA GLU A 99 9.33 -10.62 38.50
C GLU A 99 8.23 -11.65 38.21
N SER A 100 7.89 -12.48 39.20
CA SER A 100 6.82 -13.47 39.09
C SER A 100 5.47 -12.83 38.73
N GLU A 101 5.06 -11.79 39.46
CA GLU A 101 3.82 -11.08 39.17
C GLU A 101 3.88 -10.29 37.86
N CYS A 102 5.01 -9.69 37.51
CA CYS A 102 5.21 -9.03 36.22
C CYS A 102 5.02 -10.01 35.05
N ARG A 103 5.54 -11.24 35.16
CA ARG A 103 5.33 -12.29 34.13
C ARG A 103 3.85 -12.63 33.96
N LYS A 104 3.14 -12.88 35.07
CA LYS A 104 1.69 -13.17 35.04
C LYS A 104 0.90 -12.02 34.40
N ARG A 105 1.13 -10.78 34.85
CA ARG A 105 0.42 -9.58 34.36
C ARG A 105 0.71 -9.31 32.88
N THR A 106 1.95 -9.52 32.46
CA THR A 106 2.36 -9.35 31.05
C THR A 106 1.69 -10.41 30.17
N PHE A 107 1.69 -11.67 30.59
CA PHE A 107 0.99 -12.75 29.88
C PHE A 107 -0.51 -12.45 29.73
N TRP A 108 -1.21 -12.09 30.82
CA TRP A 108 -2.64 -11.80 30.75
C TRP A 108 -2.97 -10.51 29.96
N CYS A 109 -2.04 -9.54 29.88
CA CYS A 109 -2.17 -8.43 28.93
C CYS A 109 -2.07 -8.89 27.48
N ALA A 110 -1.09 -9.74 27.15
CA ALA A 110 -0.96 -10.32 25.81
C ALA A 110 -2.20 -11.16 25.47
N TYR A 111 -2.69 -11.96 26.42
CA TYR A 111 -3.91 -12.75 26.27
C TYR A 111 -5.10 -11.88 25.89
N ASN A 112 -5.35 -10.77 26.61
CA ASN A 112 -6.46 -9.87 26.28
C ASN A 112 -6.29 -9.23 24.89
N LEU A 113 -5.07 -8.78 24.55
CA LEU A 113 -4.79 -8.17 23.26
C LEU A 113 -5.07 -9.14 22.10
N ASP A 114 -4.66 -10.39 22.22
CA ASP A 114 -4.92 -11.45 21.22
C ASP A 114 -6.43 -11.60 20.93
N ARG A 115 -7.29 -11.56 21.97
CA ARG A 115 -8.75 -11.75 21.81
C ARG A 115 -9.38 -10.57 21.11
N TYR A 116 -8.93 -9.36 21.42
CA TYR A 116 -9.43 -8.17 20.72
C TYR A 116 -8.93 -8.09 19.28
N LEU A 117 -7.65 -8.37 19.02
CA LEU A 117 -7.14 -8.42 17.65
C LEU A 117 -7.87 -9.51 16.84
N SER A 118 -8.07 -10.69 17.43
CA SER A 118 -8.84 -11.77 16.80
C SER A 118 -10.28 -11.36 16.52
N ALA A 119 -10.94 -10.65 17.44
CA ALA A 119 -12.28 -10.12 17.26
C ALA A 119 -12.37 -8.95 16.26
N ILE A 120 -11.28 -8.20 16.04
CA ILE A 120 -11.17 -7.09 15.07
C ILE A 120 -10.88 -7.62 13.66
N PHE A 121 -10.14 -8.72 13.53
CA PHE A 121 -9.69 -9.28 12.25
C PHE A 121 -10.43 -10.54 11.77
N GLY A 122 -11.17 -11.22 12.63
CA GLY A 122 -11.91 -12.44 12.30
C GLY A 122 -10.98 -13.62 12.18
N ARG A 123 -9.90 -13.58 12.95
CA ARG A 123 -8.82 -14.54 12.90
C ARG A 123 -8.83 -15.39 14.16
N PRO A 124 -8.33 -16.62 14.11
CA PRO A 124 -8.16 -17.43 15.31
C PRO A 124 -7.21 -16.76 16.32
N CYS A 125 -7.49 -16.94 17.60
CA CYS A 125 -6.61 -16.53 18.69
C CYS A 125 -5.25 -17.24 18.60
N ALA A 126 -4.16 -16.53 18.87
CA ALA A 126 -2.81 -17.08 18.93
C ALA A 126 -2.60 -17.98 20.15
N PHE A 127 -3.19 -17.65 21.30
CA PHE A 127 -3.13 -18.48 22.50
C PHE A 127 -4.37 -19.36 22.60
N HIS A 128 -4.22 -20.67 22.77
CA HIS A 128 -5.35 -21.57 23.01
C HIS A 128 -5.53 -21.80 24.52
N ASP A 129 -6.78 -21.82 24.99
CA ASP A 129 -7.07 -21.94 26.43
C ASP A 129 -6.59 -23.29 27.01
N ASP A 130 -6.54 -24.35 26.19
CA ASP A 130 -6.04 -25.68 26.58
C ASP A 130 -4.52 -25.72 26.81
N ASP A 131 -3.77 -24.74 26.27
CA ASP A 131 -2.32 -24.66 26.39
C ASP A 131 -1.88 -23.79 27.58
N ILE A 132 -2.80 -23.32 28.42
CA ILE A 132 -2.53 -22.33 29.47
C ILE A 132 -2.85 -22.91 30.85
N ASP A 133 -1.82 -23.08 31.69
CA ASP A 133 -1.98 -23.37 33.12
C ASP A 133 -1.54 -22.20 34.02
N GLN A 134 -1.12 -21.07 33.44
CA GLN A 134 -0.71 -19.86 34.18
C GLN A 134 -1.80 -19.34 35.13
N GLU A 135 -1.40 -18.98 36.34
CA GLU A 135 -2.28 -18.42 37.36
C GLU A 135 -2.68 -16.98 37.03
N VAL A 136 -3.84 -16.56 37.52
CA VAL A 136 -4.26 -15.16 37.41
C VAL A 136 -3.38 -14.28 38.32
N PRO A 137 -3.16 -12.99 37.98
CA PRO A 137 -2.38 -12.09 38.83
C PRO A 137 -2.93 -12.00 40.25
N ALA A 138 -2.03 -11.84 41.23
CA ALA A 138 -2.44 -11.70 42.61
C ALA A 138 -3.17 -10.37 42.84
N LEU A 139 -4.11 -10.36 43.80
CA LEU A 139 -4.82 -9.17 44.27
C LEU A 139 -3.91 -8.30 45.17
N ILE A 140 -2.84 -7.77 44.58
CA ILE A 140 -1.80 -7.00 45.26
C ILE A 140 -1.55 -5.72 44.47
N GLU A 141 -1.55 -4.59 45.17
CA GLU A 141 -1.19 -3.30 44.56
C GLU A 141 0.32 -3.15 44.41
N ASP A 142 0.77 -2.42 43.39
CA ASP A 142 2.19 -2.33 43.01
C ASP A 142 3.07 -1.82 44.17
N HIS A 143 2.58 -0.86 44.95
CA HIS A 143 3.29 -0.31 46.11
C HIS A 143 3.41 -1.29 47.29
N ALA A 144 2.59 -2.34 47.33
CA ALA A 144 2.59 -3.38 48.36
C ALA A 144 3.40 -4.63 47.95
N LEU A 145 3.97 -4.63 46.74
CA LEU A 145 4.75 -5.74 46.19
C LEU A 145 6.25 -5.49 46.33
N GLY A 146 6.88 -6.11 47.34
CA GLY A 146 8.33 -6.14 47.51
C GLY A 146 8.99 -7.29 46.75
N SER A 147 10.32 -7.25 46.60
CA SER A 147 11.07 -8.32 45.94
C SER A 147 10.98 -9.66 46.69
N ILE A 148 10.88 -9.64 48.02
CA ILE A 148 10.92 -10.85 48.88
C ILE A 148 9.68 -10.97 49.78
N SER A 149 8.93 -9.90 50.03
CA SER A 149 7.75 -9.89 50.91
C SER A 149 6.59 -9.07 50.32
N VAL A 150 5.37 -9.42 50.72
CA VAL A 150 4.14 -8.68 50.39
C VAL A 150 3.70 -7.96 51.65
N ASP A 151 3.40 -6.66 51.54
CA ASP A 151 2.78 -5.93 52.65
C ASP A 151 1.29 -6.31 52.74
N VAL A 152 0.96 -7.11 53.77
CA VAL A 152 -0.39 -7.66 53.98
C VAL A 152 -1.36 -6.60 54.53
N ALA A 153 -0.88 -5.41 54.93
CA ALA A 153 -1.71 -4.34 55.47
C ALA A 153 -2.66 -3.70 54.43
N SER A 154 -2.44 -3.93 53.13
CA SER A 154 -3.19 -3.33 52.02
C SER A 154 -4.39 -4.17 51.51
N ARG A 155 -4.97 -5.03 52.37
CA ARG A 155 -6.24 -5.73 52.04
C ARG A 155 -7.46 -4.81 52.17
N MET A 156 -7.50 -3.72 51.40
CA MET A 156 -8.66 -2.84 51.31
C MET A 156 -9.71 -3.36 50.31
N ALA A 157 -10.99 -3.02 50.54
CA ALA A 157 -12.14 -3.50 49.78
C ALA A 157 -12.21 -3.01 48.31
N MET A 158 -11.42 -2.00 47.95
CA MET A 158 -11.33 -1.46 46.59
C MET A 158 -9.88 -1.59 46.09
N ASN A 159 -9.52 -2.77 45.60
CA ASN A 159 -8.19 -3.03 45.03
C ASN A 159 -8.23 -2.80 43.52
N ILE A 160 -7.28 -2.03 42.98
CA ILE A 160 -7.20 -1.72 41.54
C ILE A 160 -7.07 -2.98 40.67
N MET A 161 -6.51 -4.09 41.18
CA MET A 161 -6.35 -5.34 40.42
C MET A 161 -7.68 -6.06 40.15
N LEU A 162 -8.76 -5.72 40.85
CA LEU A 162 -10.08 -6.31 40.58
C LEU A 162 -10.58 -6.01 39.16
N GLY A 163 -10.30 -4.81 38.63
CA GLY A 163 -10.65 -4.43 37.26
C GLY A 163 -9.98 -5.32 36.19
N PRO A 164 -8.63 -5.42 36.16
CA PRO A 164 -7.92 -6.33 35.26
C PRO A 164 -8.37 -7.80 35.36
N LEU A 165 -8.61 -8.31 36.57
CA LEU A 165 -9.05 -9.68 36.78
C LEU A 165 -10.46 -9.93 36.24
N ALA A 166 -11.39 -8.99 36.49
CA ALA A 166 -12.72 -9.02 35.91
C ALA A 166 -12.66 -8.97 34.36
N HIS A 167 -11.77 -8.14 33.80
CA HIS A 167 -11.60 -8.02 32.35
C HIS A 167 -11.05 -9.31 31.74
N GLN A 168 -10.12 -9.96 32.42
CA GLN A 168 -9.56 -11.25 32.02
C GLN A 168 -10.63 -12.35 32.00
N GLN A 169 -11.50 -12.42 33.01
CA GLN A 169 -12.62 -13.37 33.02
C GLN A 169 -13.53 -13.16 31.81
N LEU A 170 -13.83 -11.90 31.49
CA LEU A 170 -14.61 -11.55 30.32
C LEU A 170 -13.89 -11.90 29.00
N ALA A 171 -12.56 -11.72 28.92
CA ALA A 171 -11.77 -12.10 27.76
C ALA A 171 -11.79 -13.61 27.49
N ARG A 172 -11.91 -14.45 28.53
CA ARG A 172 -12.15 -15.91 28.38
C ARG A 172 -13.56 -16.21 27.86
N ILE A 173 -14.56 -15.42 28.24
CA ILE A 173 -15.90 -15.51 27.63
C ILE A 173 -15.80 -15.11 26.15
N LEU A 174 -15.10 -14.03 25.82
CA LEU A 174 -14.86 -13.57 24.44
C LEU A 174 -14.17 -14.64 23.58
N SER A 175 -13.15 -15.33 24.10
CA SER A 175 -12.50 -16.48 23.46
C SER A 175 -13.52 -17.54 23.02
N ARG A 176 -14.47 -17.89 23.91
CA ARG A 176 -15.53 -18.86 23.63
C ARG A 176 -16.58 -18.34 22.66
N ILE A 177 -16.93 -17.05 22.72
CA ILE A 177 -17.81 -16.39 21.73
C ILE A 177 -17.22 -16.55 20.33
N LEU A 178 -15.95 -16.15 20.13
CA LEU A 178 -15.29 -16.24 18.83
C LEU A 178 -15.20 -17.68 18.32
N ARG A 179 -14.85 -18.63 19.19
CA ARG A 179 -14.72 -20.04 18.81
C ARG A 179 -16.06 -20.72 18.50
N GLN A 180 -17.11 -20.45 19.27
CA GLN A 180 -18.38 -21.17 19.18
C GLN A 180 -19.38 -20.53 18.21
N LEU A 181 -19.44 -19.20 18.13
CA LEU A 181 -20.38 -18.50 17.25
C LEU A 181 -19.78 -18.08 15.90
N TYR A 182 -18.46 -17.87 15.85
CA TYR A 182 -17.74 -17.40 14.65
C TYR A 182 -16.70 -18.41 14.16
N GLY A 183 -16.73 -19.65 14.68
CA GLY A 183 -15.89 -20.75 14.19
C GLY A 183 -16.31 -21.22 12.79
N ILE A 184 -15.43 -21.98 12.13
CA ILE A 184 -15.67 -22.54 10.80
C ILE A 184 -16.89 -23.48 10.79
N SER A 185 -17.14 -24.17 11.90
CA SER A 185 -18.26 -25.10 12.02
C SER A 185 -19.60 -24.36 12.04
N SER A 186 -20.43 -24.59 11.02
CA SER A 186 -21.79 -24.04 11.00
C SER A 186 -22.66 -24.69 12.08
N LEU A 187 -23.15 -23.89 13.01
CA LEU A 187 -24.21 -24.31 13.95
C LEU A 187 -25.58 -24.22 13.26
N ASP A 188 -26.43 -25.21 13.53
CA ASP A 188 -27.86 -25.12 13.22
C ASP A 188 -28.52 -23.98 14.03
N GLU A 189 -29.72 -23.58 13.62
CA GLU A 189 -30.41 -22.42 14.20
C GLU A 189 -30.73 -22.62 15.69
N THR A 190 -31.13 -23.82 16.10
CA THR A 190 -31.48 -24.13 17.50
C THR A 190 -30.23 -24.13 18.39
N ALA A 191 -29.18 -24.83 18.01
CA ALA A 191 -27.90 -24.88 18.72
C ALA A 191 -27.24 -23.51 18.79
N ARG A 192 -27.43 -22.66 17.77
CA ARG A 192 -26.99 -21.26 17.79
C ARG A 192 -27.75 -20.45 18.84
N HIS A 193 -29.08 -20.53 18.88
CA HIS A 193 -29.90 -19.84 19.89
C HIS A 193 -29.57 -20.32 21.31
N GLU A 194 -29.40 -21.63 21.53
CA GLU A 194 -28.97 -22.19 22.81
C GLU A 194 -27.58 -21.68 23.22
N THR A 195 -26.65 -21.63 22.27
CA THR A 195 -25.30 -21.11 22.51
C THR A 195 -25.33 -19.62 22.86
N MET A 196 -26.12 -18.81 22.15
CA MET A 196 -26.30 -17.39 22.45
C MET A 196 -26.91 -17.17 23.84
N ALA A 197 -27.95 -17.94 24.19
CA ALA A 197 -28.60 -17.85 25.49
C ALA A 197 -27.63 -18.21 26.64
N ARG A 198 -26.87 -19.30 26.48
CA ARG A 198 -25.84 -19.72 27.44
C ARG A 198 -24.75 -18.66 27.62
N LEU A 199 -24.14 -18.20 26.52
CA LEU A 199 -23.07 -17.19 26.58
C LEU A 199 -23.57 -15.86 27.15
N GLY A 200 -24.80 -15.46 26.82
CA GLY A 200 -25.45 -14.29 27.41
C GLY A 200 -25.66 -14.42 28.92
N ALA A 201 -26.10 -15.59 29.39
CA ALA A 201 -26.26 -15.87 30.82
C ALA A 201 -24.91 -15.88 31.56
N GLU A 202 -23.83 -16.34 30.92
CA GLU A 202 -22.48 -16.28 31.49
C GLU A 202 -21.99 -14.84 31.68
N ILE A 203 -22.25 -13.94 30.73
CA ILE A 203 -21.93 -12.51 30.89
C ILE A 203 -22.74 -11.90 32.03
N GLN A 204 -24.03 -12.23 32.13
CA GLN A 204 -24.86 -11.73 33.23
C GLN A 204 -24.34 -12.24 34.59
N THR A 205 -24.03 -13.53 34.69
CA THR A 205 -23.46 -14.13 35.90
C THR A 205 -22.14 -13.46 36.29
N TRP A 206 -21.26 -13.22 35.32
CA TRP A 206 -20.02 -12.48 35.52
C TRP A 206 -20.28 -11.07 36.05
N ARG A 207 -21.24 -10.34 35.45
CA ARG A 207 -21.64 -8.98 35.85
C ARG A 207 -22.20 -8.94 37.27
N ASP A 208 -23.01 -9.92 37.64
CA ASP A 208 -23.58 -10.04 38.98
C ASP A 208 -22.52 -10.30 40.05
N GLN A 209 -21.46 -11.03 39.70
CA GLN A 209 -20.31 -11.32 40.57
C GLN A 209 -19.36 -10.13 40.74
N LEU A 210 -19.46 -9.07 39.92
CA LEU A 210 -18.61 -7.90 40.05
C LEU A 210 -18.81 -7.20 41.40
N PRO A 211 -17.72 -6.71 42.03
CA PRO A 211 -17.79 -5.78 43.14
C PRO A 211 -18.66 -4.57 42.81
N ALA A 212 -19.35 -4.02 43.81
CA ALA A 212 -20.32 -2.93 43.62
C ALA A 212 -19.75 -1.73 42.85
N PHE A 213 -18.49 -1.35 43.13
CA PHE A 213 -17.83 -0.22 42.46
C PHE A 213 -17.41 -0.48 41.00
N LEU A 214 -17.44 -1.74 40.53
CA LEU A 214 -17.16 -2.11 39.14
C LEU A 214 -18.44 -2.43 38.35
N ASN A 215 -19.60 -2.41 39.00
CA ASN A 215 -20.88 -2.69 38.37
C ASN A 215 -21.75 -1.43 38.36
N PRO A 216 -21.97 -0.80 37.18
CA PRO A 216 -22.76 0.42 37.08
C PRO A 216 -24.23 0.23 37.46
N ASP A 217 -24.75 -1.00 37.46
CA ASP A 217 -26.13 -1.30 37.87
C ASP A 217 -26.29 -1.25 39.39
N LYS A 218 -25.19 -1.41 40.14
CA LYS A 218 -25.17 -1.37 41.62
C LYS A 218 -24.78 -0.01 42.15
N VAL A 219 -23.79 0.63 41.52
CA VAL A 219 -23.26 1.94 41.93
C VAL A 219 -23.04 2.79 40.68
N ASP A 220 -23.61 3.99 40.70
CA ASP A 220 -23.39 4.98 39.66
C ASP A 220 -21.89 5.32 39.56
N SER A 221 -21.29 5.04 38.41
CA SER A 221 -19.85 5.28 38.18
C SER A 221 -19.44 6.74 38.38
N ARG A 222 -20.40 7.69 38.31
CA ARG A 222 -20.19 9.13 38.52
C ARG A 222 -19.65 9.50 39.90
N ILE A 223 -19.94 8.68 40.91
CA ILE A 223 -19.54 8.99 42.30
C ILE A 223 -18.19 8.38 42.67
N LEU A 224 -17.59 7.60 41.75
CA LEU A 224 -16.33 6.91 41.97
C LEU A 224 -15.12 7.81 41.71
N GLN A 225 -13.99 7.50 42.33
CA GLN A 225 -12.72 8.11 41.97
C GLN A 225 -12.37 7.78 40.49
N PRO A 226 -11.68 8.68 39.75
CA PRO A 226 -11.45 8.53 38.32
C PRO A 226 -10.80 7.20 37.90
N ILE A 227 -10.00 6.60 38.77
CA ILE A 227 -9.38 5.30 38.50
C ILE A 227 -10.41 4.17 38.44
N TYR A 228 -11.29 4.06 39.44
CA TYR A 228 -12.34 3.03 39.53
C TYR A 228 -13.46 3.25 38.52
N GLN A 229 -13.80 4.51 38.27
CA GLN A 229 -14.73 4.91 37.22
C GLN A 229 -14.24 4.43 35.85
N ARG A 230 -12.96 4.62 35.52
CA ARG A 230 -12.36 4.09 34.28
C ARG A 230 -12.46 2.57 34.21
N GLN A 231 -12.24 1.86 35.31
CA GLN A 231 -12.39 0.40 35.33
C GLN A 231 -13.83 -0.02 35.05
N SER A 232 -14.79 0.57 35.76
CA SER A 232 -16.22 0.29 35.61
C SER A 232 -16.69 0.56 34.17
N ASN A 233 -16.36 1.73 33.61
CA ASN A 233 -16.71 2.09 32.24
C ASN A 233 -16.09 1.12 31.23
N THR A 234 -14.82 0.77 31.39
CA THR A 234 -14.14 -0.10 30.43
C THR A 234 -14.65 -1.54 30.47
N LEU A 235 -14.95 -2.05 31.66
CA LEU A 235 -15.60 -3.36 31.83
C LEU A 235 -17.00 -3.36 31.21
N SER A 236 -17.73 -2.26 31.35
CA SER A 236 -19.07 -2.11 30.77
C SER A 236 -19.02 -2.06 29.24
N LEU A 237 -18.07 -1.31 28.67
CA LEU A 237 -17.82 -1.29 27.22
C LEU A 237 -17.41 -2.69 26.71
N ALA A 238 -16.53 -3.39 27.42
CA ALA A 238 -16.11 -4.74 27.06
C ALA A 238 -17.27 -5.75 27.13
N ALA A 239 -18.16 -5.62 28.12
CA ALA A 239 -19.35 -6.47 28.25
C ALA A 239 -20.35 -6.18 27.13
N GLY A 240 -20.56 -4.90 26.81
CA GLY A 240 -21.36 -4.46 25.67
C GLY A 240 -20.84 -5.03 24.36
N HIS A 241 -19.52 -5.02 24.14
CA HIS A 241 -18.88 -5.67 22.98
C HIS A 241 -19.26 -7.15 22.88
N CYS A 242 -19.13 -7.90 23.97
CA CYS A 242 -19.40 -9.33 23.98
C CYS A 242 -20.89 -9.61 23.71
N LEU A 243 -21.80 -8.82 24.30
CA LEU A 243 -23.24 -8.93 24.05
C LEU A 243 -23.59 -8.62 22.59
N MET A 244 -23.01 -7.56 22.01
CA MET A 244 -23.17 -7.26 20.59
C MET A 244 -22.66 -8.43 19.73
N LEU A 245 -21.47 -8.97 20.00
CA LEU A 245 -20.94 -10.14 19.28
C LEU A 245 -21.85 -11.37 19.40
N ILE A 246 -22.49 -11.61 20.55
CA ILE A 246 -23.39 -12.76 20.72
C ILE A 246 -24.65 -12.59 19.89
N TYR A 247 -25.31 -11.43 19.95
CA TYR A 247 -26.66 -11.27 19.44
C TYR A 247 -26.74 -10.63 18.04
N ARG A 248 -25.69 -9.96 17.57
CA ARG A 248 -25.68 -9.34 16.24
C ARG A 248 -25.97 -10.31 15.08
N PRO A 249 -25.62 -11.61 15.10
CA PRO A 249 -25.99 -12.50 13.98
C PRO A 249 -27.51 -12.59 13.75
N CYS A 250 -28.34 -12.34 14.78
CA CYS A 250 -29.80 -12.25 14.65
C CYS A 250 -30.24 -10.93 13.99
N LEU A 251 -29.44 -9.87 14.10
CA LEU A 251 -29.69 -8.59 13.45
C LEU A 251 -29.27 -8.59 11.99
N PHE A 252 -28.27 -9.39 11.59
CA PHE A 252 -27.63 -9.31 10.27
C PHE A 252 -28.00 -10.42 9.27
N ASN A 253 -28.38 -11.63 9.68
CA ASN A 253 -28.77 -12.68 8.71
C ASN A 253 -30.11 -12.37 7.98
N ASP A 254 -30.18 -12.62 6.67
CA ASP A 254 -31.43 -12.71 5.88
C ASP A 254 -32.06 -14.10 6.03
N TYR A 255 -32.58 -14.40 7.22
CA TYR A 255 -33.65 -15.38 7.32
C TYR A 255 -34.95 -14.73 6.84
N ALA A 256 -35.05 -14.48 5.54
CA ALA A 256 -36.26 -14.05 4.85
C ALA A 256 -37.42 -15.08 4.92
N LYS A 257 -37.34 -16.06 5.82
CA LYS A 257 -38.40 -17.04 6.10
C LYS A 257 -38.74 -17.23 7.59
N SER A 258 -37.93 -16.76 8.54
CA SER A 258 -38.17 -16.98 9.99
C SER A 258 -38.24 -15.70 10.85
N SER A 259 -38.37 -14.50 10.26
CA SER A 259 -38.51 -13.21 10.98
C SER A 259 -39.74 -13.09 11.91
N HIS A 260 -40.53 -14.17 12.04
CA HIS A 260 -41.66 -14.30 12.96
C HIS A 260 -41.31 -15.03 14.27
N ASP A 261 -40.09 -15.56 14.41
CA ASP A 261 -39.69 -16.23 15.64
C ASP A 261 -39.48 -15.22 16.80
N LYS A 262 -40.05 -15.55 17.97
CA LYS A 262 -40.06 -14.71 19.17
C LYS A 262 -38.65 -14.57 19.75
N ASP A 263 -37.85 -15.62 19.68
CA ASP A 263 -36.51 -15.66 20.27
C ASP A 263 -35.54 -14.80 19.46
N THR A 264 -35.65 -14.84 18.12
CA THR A 264 -34.88 -13.94 17.23
C THR A 264 -35.15 -12.46 17.53
N LYS A 265 -36.42 -12.04 17.67
CA LYS A 265 -36.77 -10.65 18.01
C LYS A 265 -36.22 -10.23 19.38
N GLN A 266 -36.27 -11.14 20.35
CA GLN A 266 -35.73 -10.88 21.68
C GLN A 266 -34.20 -10.73 21.67
N ASN A 267 -33.49 -11.50 20.84
CA ASN A 267 -32.05 -11.39 20.66
C ASN A 267 -31.65 -10.10 19.93
N VAL A 268 -32.40 -9.70 18.90
CA VAL A 268 -32.21 -8.39 18.25
C VAL A 268 -32.34 -7.25 19.26
N LYS A 269 -33.39 -7.30 20.10
CA LYS A 269 -33.56 -6.31 21.18
C LYS A 269 -32.35 -6.27 22.13
N ARG A 270 -31.87 -7.44 22.58
CA ARG A 270 -30.66 -7.52 23.44
C ARG A 270 -29.41 -6.93 22.77
N CYS A 271 -29.26 -7.11 21.46
CA CYS A 271 -28.16 -6.52 20.68
C CYS A 271 -28.23 -4.98 20.67
N VAL A 272 -29.42 -4.44 20.41
CA VAL A 272 -29.65 -2.98 20.35
C VAL A 272 -29.51 -2.36 21.74
N ASP A 273 -30.07 -2.98 22.77
CA ASP A 273 -29.92 -2.53 24.17
C ASP A 273 -28.44 -2.46 24.58
N ALA A 274 -27.62 -3.44 24.16
CA ALA A 274 -26.18 -3.43 24.38
C ALA A 274 -25.48 -2.28 23.64
N ALA A 275 -25.85 -2.02 22.38
CA ALA A 275 -25.29 -0.91 21.60
C ALA A 275 -25.66 0.47 22.18
N LEU A 276 -26.92 0.66 22.60
CA LEU A 276 -27.37 1.88 23.29
C LEU A 276 -26.63 2.08 24.61
N SER A 277 -26.41 1.02 25.38
CA SER A 277 -25.61 1.09 26.61
C SER A 277 -24.19 1.55 26.33
N VAL A 278 -23.55 1.02 25.27
CA VAL A 278 -22.20 1.45 24.85
C VAL A 278 -22.18 2.93 24.46
N VAL A 279 -23.11 3.37 23.59
CA VAL A 279 -23.20 4.79 23.19
C VAL A 279 -23.39 5.71 24.40
N THR A 280 -24.29 5.35 25.32
CA THR A 280 -24.55 6.12 26.54
C THR A 280 -23.29 6.25 27.41
N ILE A 281 -22.50 5.18 27.54
CA ILE A 281 -21.24 5.21 28.29
C ILE A 281 -20.23 6.14 27.59
N ILE A 282 -20.16 6.11 26.26
CA ILE A 282 -19.26 6.98 25.49
C ILE A 282 -19.64 8.45 25.66
N ASP A 283 -20.92 8.79 25.54
CA ASP A 283 -21.43 10.15 25.76
C ASP A 283 -21.00 10.67 27.14
N TYR A 284 -21.22 9.84 28.15
CA TYR A 284 -20.83 10.14 29.53
C TYR A 284 -19.31 10.31 29.70
N MET A 285 -18.50 9.46 29.07
CA MET A 285 -17.04 9.55 29.11
C MET A 285 -16.53 10.84 28.45
N VAL A 286 -17.20 11.32 27.40
CA VAL A 286 -16.89 12.59 26.74
C VAL A 286 -17.25 13.76 27.65
N GLU A 287 -18.47 13.79 28.19
CA GLU A 287 -18.93 14.84 29.12
C GLU A 287 -18.02 14.97 30.34
N SER A 288 -17.57 13.83 30.87
CA SER A 288 -16.68 13.76 32.03
C SER A 288 -15.19 14.00 31.69
N LYS A 289 -14.86 14.31 30.43
CA LYS A 289 -13.48 14.48 29.92
C LYS A 289 -12.55 13.30 30.23
N GLN A 290 -13.09 12.09 30.23
CA GLN A 290 -12.37 10.85 30.53
C GLN A 290 -11.97 10.06 29.30
N LEU A 291 -12.45 10.47 28.13
CA LEU A 291 -12.10 9.84 26.88
C LEU A 291 -10.76 10.38 26.38
N TYR A 292 -9.74 9.52 26.40
CA TYR A 292 -8.41 9.87 25.90
C TYR A 292 -8.35 9.64 24.39
N PRO A 293 -7.94 10.64 23.59
CA PRO A 293 -7.84 10.50 22.13
C PRO A 293 -6.92 9.37 21.67
N SER A 294 -5.94 8.99 22.51
CA SER A 294 -4.96 7.94 22.25
C SER A 294 -5.40 6.54 22.67
N LEU A 295 -6.60 6.34 23.24
CA LEU A 295 -7.04 5.01 23.65
C LEU A 295 -7.87 4.36 22.53
N TRP A 296 -7.31 3.37 21.83
CA TRP A 296 -7.96 2.67 20.71
C TRP A 296 -9.29 1.98 21.08
N PHE A 297 -9.45 1.57 22.34
CA PHE A 297 -10.53 0.70 22.80
C PHE A 297 -11.91 1.34 22.69
N ALA A 298 -12.10 2.52 23.27
CA ALA A 298 -13.40 3.18 23.31
C ALA A 298 -13.92 3.60 21.92
N PRO A 299 -13.11 4.20 21.01
CA PRO A 299 -13.52 4.46 19.64
C PRO A 299 -13.91 3.20 18.86
N TYR A 300 -13.19 2.09 19.05
CA TYR A 300 -13.55 0.80 18.44
C TYR A 300 -14.89 0.27 18.96
N GLN A 301 -15.12 0.32 20.27
CA GLN A 301 -16.40 -0.12 20.83
C GLN A 301 -17.58 0.74 20.39
N ALA A 302 -17.36 2.06 20.33
CA ALA A 302 -18.36 3.00 19.87
C ALA A 302 -18.69 2.79 18.38
N PHE A 303 -17.68 2.53 17.55
CA PHE A 303 -17.87 2.12 16.15
C PHE A 303 -18.77 0.88 16.03
N CYS A 304 -18.47 -0.20 16.77
CA CYS A 304 -19.29 -1.41 16.77
C CYS A 304 -20.76 -1.12 17.16
N ALA A 305 -20.98 -0.27 18.16
CA ALA A 305 -22.32 0.11 18.60
C ALA A 305 -23.07 0.95 17.55
N VAL A 306 -22.41 1.96 16.96
CA VAL A 306 -22.98 2.81 15.90
C VAL A 306 -23.38 1.96 14.68
N VAL A 307 -22.54 1.02 14.26
CA VAL A 307 -22.86 0.09 13.16
C VAL A 307 -24.10 -0.75 13.46
N VAL A 308 -24.23 -1.27 14.69
CA VAL A 308 -25.43 -2.01 15.13
C VAL A 308 -26.68 -1.14 15.07
N LEU A 309 -26.61 0.10 15.55
CA LEU A 309 -27.75 1.02 15.57
C LEU A 309 -28.16 1.46 14.16
N TYR A 310 -27.21 1.83 13.30
CA TYR A 310 -27.49 2.16 11.90
C TYR A 310 -28.10 0.98 11.14
N THR A 311 -27.58 -0.24 11.34
CA THR A 311 -28.15 -1.44 10.73
C THR A 311 -29.58 -1.69 11.21
N TYR A 312 -29.84 -1.55 12.52
CA TYR A 312 -31.19 -1.68 13.06
C TYR A 312 -32.14 -0.68 12.41
N THR A 313 -31.70 0.58 12.24
CA THR A 313 -32.49 1.61 11.57
C THR A 313 -32.78 1.25 10.12
N ILE A 314 -31.77 0.82 9.36
CA ILE A 314 -31.95 0.39 7.96
C ILE A 314 -32.98 -0.73 7.85
N ARG A 315 -32.98 -1.71 8.77
CA ARG A 315 -33.93 -2.82 8.72
C ARG A 315 -35.34 -2.46 9.17
N ASN A 316 -35.48 -1.56 10.14
CA ASN A 316 -36.76 -1.31 10.82
C ASN A 316 -37.39 0.05 10.48
N HIS A 317 -36.80 0.87 9.61
CA HIS A 317 -37.34 2.19 9.25
C HIS A 317 -38.76 2.14 8.67
N LYS A 318 -39.16 0.99 8.08
CA LYS A 318 -40.51 0.77 7.53
C LYS A 318 -41.54 0.35 8.57
N ASP A 319 -41.12 -0.03 9.78
CA ASP A 319 -42.01 -0.40 10.87
C ASP A 319 -42.31 0.81 11.75
N ASN A 320 -43.56 1.29 11.72
CA ASN A 320 -44.01 2.43 12.52
C ASN A 320 -44.03 2.16 14.03
N GLN A 321 -43.96 0.90 14.48
CA GLN A 321 -43.92 0.55 15.90
C GLN A 321 -42.49 0.42 16.43
N ALA A 322 -41.48 0.38 15.56
CA ALA A 322 -40.08 0.25 15.97
C ALA A 322 -39.47 1.62 16.35
N PRO A 323 -38.73 1.74 17.46
CA PRO A 323 -38.11 2.99 17.91
C PRO A 323 -36.82 3.33 17.12
N TRP A 324 -36.83 3.18 15.80
CA TRP A 324 -35.64 3.34 14.96
C TRP A 324 -35.11 4.78 14.91
N LYS A 325 -35.96 5.79 15.12
CA LYS A 325 -35.57 7.21 15.13
C LYS A 325 -34.65 7.53 16.31
N GLU A 326 -35.05 7.11 17.51
CA GLU A 326 -34.27 7.31 18.73
C GLU A 326 -32.91 6.62 18.64
N HIS A 327 -32.87 5.42 18.04
CA HIS A 327 -31.62 4.69 17.80
C HIS A 327 -30.71 5.39 16.78
N PHE A 328 -31.28 5.93 15.70
CA PHE A 328 -30.51 6.71 14.71
C PHE A 328 -29.91 7.97 15.34
N GLU A 329 -30.70 8.73 16.09
CA GLU A 329 -30.22 9.94 16.76
C GLU A 329 -29.13 9.62 17.79
N ALA A 330 -29.26 8.51 18.53
CA ALA A 330 -28.21 8.05 19.44
C ALA A 330 -26.90 7.72 18.70
N ALA A 331 -27.00 7.01 17.58
CA ALA A 331 -25.84 6.67 16.76
C ALA A 331 -25.15 7.91 16.18
N GLU A 332 -25.92 8.86 15.63
CA GLU A 332 -25.41 10.10 15.05
C GLU A 332 -24.75 10.99 16.11
N ARG A 333 -25.35 11.11 17.30
CA ARG A 333 -24.74 11.83 18.43
C ARG A 333 -23.39 11.21 18.81
N CYS A 334 -23.33 9.89 18.96
CA CYS A 334 -22.10 9.20 19.32
C CYS A 334 -21.00 9.41 18.27
N GLN A 335 -21.34 9.26 16.98
CA GLN A 335 -20.41 9.48 15.87
C GLN A 335 -19.85 10.91 15.87
N ARG A 336 -20.70 11.92 16.04
CA ARG A 336 -20.28 13.34 16.10
C ARG A 336 -19.35 13.60 17.30
N LEU A 337 -19.68 13.04 18.46
CA LEU A 337 -18.86 13.17 19.66
C LEU A 337 -17.48 12.54 19.45
N LEU A 338 -17.40 11.31 18.93
CA LEU A 338 -16.12 10.65 18.61
C LEU A 338 -15.28 11.45 17.63
N PHE A 339 -15.91 12.02 16.60
CA PHE A 339 -15.18 12.83 15.64
C PHE A 339 -14.59 14.10 16.26
N SER A 340 -15.33 14.75 17.17
CA SER A 340 -14.92 16.02 17.79
C SER A 340 -13.71 15.88 18.74
N ILE A 341 -13.51 14.69 19.32
CA ILE A 341 -12.48 14.44 20.32
C ILE A 341 -11.24 13.73 19.76
N THR A 342 -11.34 13.13 18.57
CA THR A 342 -10.29 12.28 17.99
C THR A 342 -9.31 13.11 17.17
N SER A 343 -8.00 12.85 17.32
CA SER A 343 -6.99 13.54 16.52
C SER A 343 -7.06 13.09 15.05
N PRO A 344 -6.67 13.94 14.08
CA PRO A 344 -6.77 13.62 12.65
C PRO A 344 -6.10 12.28 12.24
N SER A 345 -5.00 11.91 12.90
CA SER A 345 -4.25 10.67 12.64
C SER A 345 -4.75 9.42 13.40
N SER A 346 -5.74 9.57 14.29
CA SER A 346 -6.17 8.48 15.19
C SER A 346 -7.16 7.50 14.55
N LEU A 347 -7.27 6.31 15.17
CA LEU A 347 -8.21 5.27 14.74
C LEU A 347 -9.65 5.76 14.75
N GLY A 348 -10.04 6.55 15.76
CA GLY A 348 -11.39 7.08 15.84
C GLY A 348 -11.75 8.03 14.70
N ARG A 349 -10.79 8.82 14.19
CA ARG A 349 -11.01 9.68 13.02
C ARG A 349 -11.29 8.85 11.77
N ARG A 350 -10.51 7.79 11.55
CA ARG A 350 -10.70 6.87 10.41
C ARG A 350 -12.00 6.09 10.49
N LEU A 351 -12.34 5.57 11.67
CA LEU A 351 -13.63 4.88 11.90
C LEU A 351 -14.81 5.83 11.68
N SER A 352 -14.65 7.13 11.97
CA SER A 352 -15.72 8.13 11.75
C SER A 352 -16.03 8.35 10.28
N VAL A 353 -15.06 8.20 9.38
CA VAL A 353 -15.30 8.21 7.93
C VAL A 353 -16.18 7.03 7.54
N ILE A 354 -15.85 5.82 8.03
CA ILE A 354 -16.65 4.62 7.76
C ILE A 354 -18.08 4.76 8.32
N MET A 355 -18.24 5.31 9.53
CA MET A 355 -19.56 5.54 10.12
C MET A 355 -20.38 6.58 9.35
N GLU A 356 -19.74 7.60 8.79
CA GLU A 356 -20.44 8.65 8.03
C GLU A 356 -21.11 8.09 6.80
N GLU A 357 -20.43 7.17 6.16
CA GLU A 357 -20.94 6.48 5.02
C GLU A 357 -22.21 5.69 5.40
N TYR A 358 -22.16 4.85 6.45
CA TYR A 358 -23.38 4.17 6.97
C TYR A 358 -24.53 5.14 7.30
N ARG A 359 -24.22 6.32 7.85
CA ARG A 359 -25.22 7.36 8.14
C ARG A 359 -25.91 7.85 6.87
N LEU A 360 -25.15 8.11 5.81
CA LEU A 360 -25.68 8.55 4.52
C LEU A 360 -26.59 7.49 3.88
N GLU A 361 -26.26 6.21 4.02
CA GLU A 361 -27.11 5.12 3.54
C GLU A 361 -28.43 5.01 4.32
N VAL A 362 -28.41 5.20 5.64
CA VAL A 362 -29.63 5.29 6.45
C VAL A 362 -30.54 6.42 5.92
N ILE A 363 -29.97 7.61 5.68
CA ILE A 363 -30.69 8.77 5.16
C ILE A 363 -31.32 8.46 3.80
N ASN A 364 -30.55 7.86 2.89
CA ASN A 364 -30.99 7.51 1.55
C ASN A 364 -32.18 6.52 1.57
N GLN A 365 -32.09 5.44 2.35
CA GLN A 365 -33.16 4.45 2.49
C GLN A 365 -34.45 5.05 3.07
N VAL A 366 -34.32 5.89 4.10
CA VAL A 366 -35.47 6.59 4.72
C VAL A 366 -36.12 7.56 3.72
N GLN A 367 -35.33 8.28 2.92
CA GLN A 367 -35.84 9.20 1.90
C GLN A 367 -36.56 8.48 0.75
N GLN A 368 -35.99 7.37 0.23
CA GLN A 368 -36.62 6.57 -0.83
C GLN A 368 -37.98 6.00 -0.39
N SER A 369 -38.08 5.52 0.86
CA SER A 369 -39.35 5.01 1.40
C SER A 369 -40.44 6.10 1.47
N SER A 370 -40.05 7.36 1.74
CA SER A 370 -40.94 8.51 1.83
C SER A 370 -41.47 8.98 0.47
N GLN A 371 -40.69 8.82 -0.62
CA GLN A 371 -41.11 9.14 -1.98
C GLN A 371 -42.08 8.09 -2.58
N SER A 372 -41.96 6.82 -2.16
CA SER A 372 -42.86 5.73 -2.61
C SER A 372 -44.28 5.80 -2.03
N HIS A 373 -44.47 6.55 -0.94
CA HIS A 373 -45.76 6.74 -0.26
C HIS A 373 -46.35 8.14 -0.49
N THR A 374 -46.48 8.57 -1.75
CA THR A 374 -47.29 9.75 -2.10
C THR A 374 -48.76 9.39 -2.32
N SER A 375 -49.44 9.02 -1.23
CA SER A 375 -50.88 9.26 -1.07
C SER A 375 -51.33 9.03 0.38
N LYS A 376 -50.82 9.85 1.31
CA LYS A 376 -51.55 10.46 2.44
C LYS A 376 -50.57 11.25 3.31
N SER A 377 -50.87 12.53 3.49
CA SER A 377 -50.09 13.47 4.31
C SER A 377 -49.95 12.97 5.75
N ILE A 378 -48.72 12.67 6.15
CA ILE A 378 -48.32 12.66 7.56
C ILE A 378 -47.25 13.74 7.68
N SER A 379 -47.56 14.84 8.39
CA SER A 379 -46.58 15.88 8.71
C SER A 379 -45.57 15.30 9.69
N LEU A 380 -44.38 14.96 9.20
CA LEU A 380 -43.20 14.73 10.03
C LEU A 380 -42.63 16.09 10.43
N SER A 381 -42.41 16.29 11.73
CA SER A 381 -41.79 17.49 12.29
C SER A 381 -40.43 17.79 11.64
N GLU A 382 -40.24 19.05 11.28
CA GLU A 382 -39.24 19.63 10.37
C GLU A 382 -37.76 19.60 10.79
N THR A 383 -37.29 18.70 11.66
CA THR A 383 -35.94 18.85 12.27
C THR A 383 -34.90 17.76 12.02
N VAL A 384 -35.22 16.62 11.40
CA VAL A 384 -34.27 15.47 11.42
C VAL A 384 -33.70 15.08 10.04
N LEU A 385 -34.34 15.44 8.92
CA LEU A 385 -33.88 15.04 7.58
C LEU A 385 -34.19 16.13 6.56
N GLU A 386 -33.34 17.14 6.43
CA GLU A 386 -33.45 18.10 5.33
C GLU A 386 -33.14 17.43 3.97
N PRO A 387 -33.93 17.70 2.92
CA PRO A 387 -33.62 17.22 1.58
C PRO A 387 -32.36 17.95 1.08
N GLY A 388 -31.24 17.22 1.01
CA GLY A 388 -29.94 17.77 0.64
C GLY A 388 -28.91 17.86 1.76
N ALA A 389 -29.10 17.16 2.89
CA ALA A 389 -28.09 17.04 3.93
C ALA A 389 -26.76 16.50 3.36
N THR A 390 -25.82 17.41 3.09
CA THR A 390 -24.47 17.12 2.66
C THR A 390 -23.69 16.46 3.79
N SER A 391 -22.59 15.78 3.45
CA SER A 391 -21.68 15.27 4.46
C SER A 391 -21.23 16.44 5.34
N TRP A 392 -21.43 16.36 6.65
CA TRP A 392 -20.98 17.42 7.56
C TRP A 392 -19.45 17.49 7.63
N LEU A 393 -18.74 16.51 7.05
CA LEU A 393 -17.32 16.59 6.77
C LEU A 393 -16.99 17.67 5.71
N GLU A 394 -17.90 17.98 4.77
CA GLU A 394 -17.71 19.05 3.76
C GLU A 394 -17.76 20.47 4.35
N SER A 395 -18.37 20.62 5.54
CA SER A 395 -18.43 21.91 6.26
C SER A 395 -17.13 22.25 7.03
N ILE A 396 -16.16 21.34 7.00
CA ILE A 396 -14.83 21.53 7.60
C ILE A 396 -14.01 22.33 6.59
N GLY A 397 -13.81 23.61 6.90
CA GLY A 397 -13.28 24.62 6.00
C GLY A 397 -11.93 24.27 5.35
N THR A 398 -11.64 25.00 4.28
CA THR A 398 -10.49 24.96 3.36
C THR A 398 -9.08 25.00 3.98
N GLU A 399 -8.93 24.91 5.31
CA GLU A 399 -7.65 24.77 6.00
C GLU A 399 -7.32 23.33 6.41
N ASP A 400 -8.32 22.47 6.64
CA ASP A 400 -8.15 21.03 6.84
C ASP A 400 -8.75 20.32 5.62
N ASN A 401 -7.99 20.26 4.52
CA ASN A 401 -8.43 19.62 3.28
C ASN A 401 -8.98 18.22 3.59
N LEU A 402 -10.23 17.95 3.20
CA LEU A 402 -10.76 16.58 3.16
C LEU A 402 -9.81 15.66 2.39
N PHE A 403 -9.13 16.20 1.37
CA PHE A 403 -8.06 15.55 0.62
C PHE A 403 -6.79 15.27 1.43
N GLU A 404 -6.43 16.06 2.45
CA GLU A 404 -5.33 15.72 3.38
C GLU A 404 -5.74 14.67 4.42
N LEU A 405 -7.03 14.66 4.79
CA LEU A 405 -7.67 13.58 5.58
C LEU A 405 -7.75 12.27 4.79
N MET A 406 -7.82 12.39 3.47
CA MET A 406 -7.71 11.29 2.50
C MET A 406 -6.25 11.00 2.11
N ASP A 407 -5.29 11.92 2.19
CA ASP A 407 -3.84 11.67 2.04
C ASP A 407 -3.23 11.03 3.30
N LEU A 408 -4.01 10.19 3.99
CA LEU A 408 -3.43 9.26 4.94
C LEU A 408 -2.52 8.31 4.14
N PRO A 409 -1.23 8.14 4.50
CA PRO A 409 -0.23 7.45 3.66
C PRO A 409 -0.49 5.96 3.36
N ASN A 410 -1.66 5.40 3.67
CA ASN A 410 -1.98 3.98 3.52
C ASN A 410 -3.50 3.74 3.41
N TRP A 411 -4.15 4.12 2.31
CA TRP A 411 -5.54 3.69 2.00
C TRP A 411 -5.72 2.17 2.03
N GLU A 412 -4.69 1.43 1.60
CA GLU A 412 -4.65 -0.05 1.67
C GLU A 412 -4.87 -0.59 3.10
N GLN A 413 -4.55 0.18 4.15
CA GLN A 413 -4.79 -0.22 5.53
C GLN A 413 -6.25 -0.03 5.95
N LEU A 414 -6.96 0.95 5.37
CA LEU A 414 -8.39 1.13 5.59
C LEU A 414 -9.17 0.03 4.85
N ASP A 415 -8.80 -0.27 3.60
CA ASP A 415 -9.35 -1.39 2.84
C ASP A 415 -9.10 -2.73 3.53
N SER A 416 -7.90 -2.97 4.06
CA SER A 416 -7.65 -4.19 4.83
C SER A 416 -8.42 -4.22 6.15
N LEU A 417 -8.61 -3.08 6.84
CA LEU A 417 -9.43 -3.02 8.04
C LEU A 417 -10.90 -3.32 7.72
N VAL A 418 -11.43 -2.79 6.61
CA VAL A 418 -12.79 -3.03 6.12
C VAL A 418 -12.96 -4.47 5.62
N LEU A 419 -12.00 -5.01 4.86
CA LEU A 419 -11.96 -6.39 4.38
C LEU A 419 -11.87 -7.39 5.53
N ASP A 420 -11.06 -7.12 6.56
CA ASP A 420 -10.92 -7.98 7.71
C ASP A 420 -12.12 -7.86 8.68
N LEU A 421 -12.70 -6.67 8.85
CA LEU A 421 -14.01 -6.49 9.53
C LEU A 421 -15.13 -7.20 8.75
N GLY A 422 -15.06 -7.22 7.41
CA GLY A 422 -16.00 -7.93 6.52
C GLY A 422 -15.97 -9.45 6.66
N ARG A 423 -14.89 -10.02 7.22
CA ARG A 423 -14.83 -11.45 7.57
C ARG A 423 -15.55 -11.78 8.89
N ILE A 424 -15.69 -10.79 9.77
CA ILE A 424 -16.31 -10.90 11.11
C ILE A 424 -17.77 -10.51 11.10
N ILE A 425 -18.09 -9.57 10.21
CA ILE A 425 -19.42 -9.14 9.84
C ILE A 425 -19.54 -9.57 8.37
N PRO A 426 -19.84 -10.86 8.08
CA PRO A 426 -20.14 -11.32 6.72
C PRO A 426 -21.21 -10.47 6.03
N GLU A 427 -21.87 -9.59 6.77
CA GLU A 427 -22.92 -8.70 6.30
C GLU A 427 -22.51 -7.26 5.99
N LEU A 428 -21.23 -6.92 6.14
CA LEU A 428 -20.58 -5.93 5.26
C LEU A 428 -20.66 -6.38 3.79
N ASP A 429 -20.76 -7.69 3.54
CA ASP A 429 -21.00 -8.31 2.22
C ASP A 429 -22.51 -8.46 1.89
N PHE A 430 -23.41 -8.50 2.88
CA PHE A 430 -24.85 -8.81 2.73
C PHE A 430 -25.72 -7.57 2.43
N MET A 431 -25.22 -6.36 2.65
CA MET A 431 -25.72 -5.16 1.97
C MET A 431 -25.20 -5.05 0.52
N GLY A 432 -24.52 -6.10 0.04
CA GLY A 432 -23.54 -6.03 -1.03
C GLY A 432 -22.31 -5.29 -0.53
N ALA A 433 -21.11 -5.79 -0.85
CA ALA A 433 -19.90 -4.97 -1.00
C ALA A 433 -20.12 -3.92 -2.10
N ASN A 434 -21.05 -3.01 -1.80
CA ASN A 434 -21.79 -2.16 -2.69
C ASN A 434 -22.45 -1.03 -1.86
N VAL A 435 -21.93 -0.70 -0.68
CA VAL A 435 -22.08 0.62 -0.07
C VAL A 435 -20.76 0.75 0.69
N PHE A 436 -19.65 1.21 0.11
CA PHE A 436 -19.37 2.52 -0.48
C PHE A 436 -18.42 2.40 -1.68
N PRO A 437 -18.51 3.33 -2.64
CA PRO A 437 -19.01 4.70 -2.46
C PRO A 437 -20.24 4.96 -3.36
N SER A 438 -20.88 6.11 -3.16
CA SER A 438 -22.14 6.59 -3.79
C SER A 438 -22.50 5.98 -5.15
N GLN A 439 -23.77 5.98 -5.56
CA GLN A 439 -24.11 5.59 -6.94
C GLN A 439 -23.35 6.39 -8.02
N SER A 440 -22.71 7.54 -7.67
CA SER A 440 -21.73 8.25 -8.49
C SER A 440 -20.28 7.73 -8.40
N MET A 441 -19.88 7.08 -7.31
CA MET A 441 -18.53 6.55 -7.09
C MET A 441 -18.44 5.02 -7.23
N LYS A 442 -19.54 4.26 -7.11
CA LYS A 442 -19.71 2.97 -7.81
C LYS A 442 -19.81 3.13 -9.31
N LEU A 443 -20.41 4.21 -9.79
CA LEU A 443 -20.20 4.60 -11.18
C LEU A 443 -18.71 4.85 -11.45
N ASN A 444 -17.86 5.15 -10.45
CA ASN A 444 -16.40 5.32 -10.61
C ASN A 444 -15.52 4.11 -10.21
N MET A 445 -16.01 3.11 -9.45
CA MET A 445 -15.27 1.88 -9.12
C MET A 445 -15.71 0.70 -9.98
N ALA A 446 -16.95 0.71 -10.48
CA ALA A 446 -17.38 -0.08 -11.64
C ALA A 446 -17.01 0.59 -12.98
N ARG A 447 -16.48 1.82 -12.95
CA ARG A 447 -15.57 2.34 -14.00
C ARG A 447 -14.15 1.91 -13.58
N GLN A 448 -13.57 0.85 -14.07
CA GLN A 448 -13.87 0.12 -15.25
C GLN A 448 -13.19 -1.24 -15.07
N GLU A 449 -13.91 -2.35 -15.26
CA GLU A 449 -13.22 -3.54 -15.76
C GLU A 449 -12.66 -3.14 -17.12
N GLN A 450 -11.41 -2.67 -17.14
CA GLN A 450 -10.67 -2.37 -18.35
C GLN A 450 -10.40 -3.69 -19.06
N ILE A 451 -11.44 -4.27 -19.66
CA ILE A 451 -11.31 -5.50 -20.43
C ILE A 451 -10.69 -5.11 -21.76
N ILE A 452 -9.62 -5.80 -22.11
CA ILE A 452 -8.93 -5.62 -23.38
C ILE A 452 -9.87 -6.09 -24.49
N SER A 453 -10.31 -5.17 -25.34
CA SER A 453 -11.18 -5.45 -26.48
C SER A 453 -10.37 -5.72 -27.75
N ALA A 454 -9.21 -5.07 -27.91
CA ALA A 454 -8.31 -5.26 -29.04
C ALA A 454 -6.84 -5.05 -28.64
N VAL A 455 -5.95 -5.79 -29.32
CA VAL A 455 -4.49 -5.62 -29.24
C VAL A 455 -3.97 -5.68 -30.66
N GLU A 456 -3.36 -4.60 -31.13
CA GLU A 456 -2.97 -4.45 -32.53
C GLU A 456 -1.54 -3.93 -32.66
N PRO A 457 -0.71 -4.52 -33.53
CA PRO A 457 0.56 -3.90 -33.90
C PRO A 457 0.32 -2.73 -34.87
N LEU A 458 0.89 -1.57 -34.56
CA LEU A 458 0.85 -0.38 -35.39
C LEU A 458 2.26 -0.10 -35.92
N HIS A 459 2.48 -0.42 -37.20
CA HIS A 459 3.74 -0.14 -37.89
C HIS A 459 3.69 1.29 -38.44
N VAL A 460 4.51 2.18 -37.88
CA VAL A 460 4.55 3.62 -38.22
C VAL A 460 6.00 3.99 -38.56
N GLY A 461 6.29 4.23 -39.83
CA GLY A 461 7.68 4.45 -40.28
C GLY A 461 8.56 3.26 -39.88
N GLN A 462 9.66 3.55 -39.19
CA GLN A 462 10.58 2.54 -38.67
C GLN A 462 10.23 2.02 -37.26
N PHE A 463 9.11 2.48 -36.69
CA PHE A 463 8.67 2.14 -35.34
C PHE A 463 7.58 1.07 -35.35
N MET A 464 7.57 0.28 -34.28
CA MET A 464 6.52 -0.71 -34.02
C MET A 464 5.87 -0.42 -32.68
N PHE A 465 4.60 -0.05 -32.72
CA PHE A 465 3.80 0.15 -31.52
C PHE A 465 2.84 -1.01 -31.28
N CYS A 466 2.47 -1.21 -30.02
CA CYS A 466 1.33 -1.99 -29.59
C CYS A 466 0.23 -1.02 -29.17
N GLY A 467 -0.89 -1.03 -29.87
CA GLY A 467 -2.12 -0.36 -29.46
C GLY A 467 -3.01 -1.36 -28.71
N ILE A 468 -3.36 -1.05 -27.46
CA ILE A 468 -4.30 -1.85 -26.69
C ILE A 468 -5.53 -1.00 -26.43
N THR A 469 -6.69 -1.46 -26.92
CA THR A 469 -7.97 -0.80 -26.70
C THR A 469 -8.75 -1.57 -25.64
N THR A 470 -9.37 -0.85 -24.72
CA THR A 470 -10.27 -1.43 -23.73
C THR A 470 -11.73 -1.32 -24.19
N THR A 471 -12.62 -2.11 -23.59
CA THR A 471 -14.08 -2.05 -23.85
C THR A 471 -14.67 -0.66 -23.59
N GLU A 472 -13.96 0.17 -22.83
CA GLU A 472 -14.36 1.52 -22.47
C GLU A 472 -13.76 2.60 -23.40
N GLY A 473 -13.03 2.19 -24.43
CA GLY A 473 -12.46 3.11 -25.42
C GLY A 473 -11.15 3.79 -24.99
N ILE A 474 -10.55 3.41 -23.86
CA ILE A 474 -9.18 3.84 -23.51
C ILE A 474 -8.20 3.09 -24.40
N ILE A 475 -7.29 3.84 -25.02
CA ILE A 475 -6.21 3.27 -25.84
C ILE A 475 -4.88 3.55 -25.14
N GLY A 476 -4.17 2.47 -24.83
CA GLY A 476 -2.77 2.52 -24.40
C GLY A 476 -1.83 2.27 -25.56
N TYR A 477 -0.72 2.99 -25.58
CA TYR A 477 0.35 2.79 -26.56
C TYR A 477 1.63 2.35 -25.88
N GLY A 478 2.33 1.41 -26.49
CA GLY A 478 3.68 1.02 -26.09
C GLY A 478 4.54 0.69 -27.30
N GLU A 479 5.85 0.78 -27.16
CA GLU A 479 6.80 0.62 -28.28
C GLU A 479 7.61 -0.66 -28.12
N ALA A 480 7.91 -1.33 -29.25
CA ALA A 480 8.81 -2.48 -29.33
C ALA A 480 10.16 -2.04 -29.93
N GLY A 481 11.24 -2.14 -29.15
CA GLY A 481 12.54 -1.51 -29.47
C GLY A 481 13.44 -2.22 -30.49
N ILE A 482 12.93 -3.22 -31.23
CA ILE A 482 13.74 -4.04 -32.15
C ILE A 482 13.79 -3.48 -33.59
N TRP A 483 14.36 -2.29 -33.74
CA TRP A 483 14.39 -1.52 -34.99
C TRP A 483 14.86 -2.28 -36.26
N GLY A 484 15.68 -3.33 -36.14
CA GLY A 484 16.14 -4.14 -37.28
C GLY A 484 15.20 -5.29 -37.69
N HIS A 485 14.24 -5.67 -36.85
CA HIS A 485 13.38 -6.86 -37.05
C HIS A 485 11.94 -6.63 -36.57
N ILE A 486 11.43 -5.42 -36.73
CA ILE A 486 10.15 -4.97 -36.17
C ILE A 486 8.95 -5.83 -36.57
N GLU A 487 8.96 -6.44 -37.76
CA GLU A 487 7.91 -7.33 -38.25
C GLU A 487 7.81 -8.62 -37.42
N ALA A 488 8.92 -9.06 -36.83
CA ALA A 488 8.93 -10.18 -35.90
C ALA A 488 8.19 -9.81 -34.59
N ALA A 489 8.43 -8.61 -34.04
CA ALA A 489 7.66 -8.12 -32.89
C ALA A 489 6.18 -7.96 -33.23
N ALA A 490 5.83 -7.45 -34.42
CA ALA A 490 4.44 -7.33 -34.86
C ALA A 490 3.73 -8.69 -34.84
N THR A 491 4.42 -9.75 -35.28
CA THR A 491 3.90 -11.13 -35.26
C THR A 491 3.73 -11.63 -33.82
N CYS A 492 4.67 -11.33 -32.92
CA CYS A 492 4.55 -11.64 -31.50
C CYS A 492 3.39 -10.91 -30.83
N ILE A 493 3.18 -9.61 -31.12
CA ILE A 493 2.05 -8.82 -30.59
C ILE A 493 0.72 -9.44 -31.01
N LYS A 494 0.55 -9.81 -32.30
CA LYS A 494 -0.65 -10.52 -32.79
C LYS A 494 -0.88 -11.84 -32.04
N ARG A 495 0.19 -12.58 -31.76
CA ARG A 495 0.10 -13.84 -31.00
C ARG A 495 -0.30 -13.59 -29.54
N PHE A 496 0.21 -12.53 -28.92
CA PHE A 496 -0.16 -12.15 -27.55
C PHE A 496 -1.61 -11.67 -27.45
N ALA A 497 -2.15 -11.06 -28.51
CA ALA A 497 -3.55 -10.64 -28.59
C ALA A 497 -4.52 -11.81 -28.34
N GLU A 498 -4.21 -13.02 -28.83
CA GLU A 498 -5.05 -14.22 -28.61
C GLU A 498 -5.25 -14.57 -27.13
N TYR A 499 -4.29 -14.20 -26.27
CA TYR A 499 -4.38 -14.39 -24.82
C TYR A 499 -4.97 -13.16 -24.11
N LEU A 500 -4.56 -11.96 -24.54
CA LEU A 500 -4.87 -10.71 -23.85
C LEU A 500 -6.31 -10.25 -24.06
N VAL A 501 -6.89 -10.48 -25.24
CA VAL A 501 -8.28 -10.08 -25.52
C VAL A 501 -9.25 -10.80 -24.58
N GLY A 502 -10.17 -10.03 -23.98
CA GLY A 502 -11.09 -10.51 -22.96
C GLY A 502 -10.49 -10.59 -21.55
N LYS A 503 -9.23 -10.16 -21.34
CA LYS A 503 -8.60 -10.08 -20.02
C LYS A 503 -8.61 -8.67 -19.47
N ARG A 504 -8.44 -8.56 -18.15
CA ARG A 504 -8.42 -7.29 -17.43
C ARG A 504 -7.05 -6.61 -17.53
N ALA A 505 -6.99 -5.46 -18.19
CA ALA A 505 -5.76 -4.70 -18.47
C ALA A 505 -4.93 -4.37 -17.22
N PHE A 506 -5.55 -4.26 -16.05
CA PHE A 506 -4.87 -3.88 -14.82
C PHE A 506 -4.02 -5.00 -14.21
N ASP A 507 -4.16 -6.24 -14.68
CA ASP A 507 -3.36 -7.40 -14.26
C ASP A 507 -1.98 -7.43 -14.94
N ILE A 508 -1.31 -6.27 -14.98
CA ILE A 508 -0.06 -6.02 -15.74
C ILE A 508 1.02 -7.06 -15.41
N GLU A 509 1.38 -7.22 -14.14
CA GLU A 509 2.43 -8.17 -13.71
C GLU A 509 2.01 -9.62 -14.01
N HIS A 510 0.73 -9.95 -13.93
CA HIS A 510 0.24 -11.28 -14.29
C HIS A 510 0.38 -11.53 -15.79
N HIS A 511 -0.08 -10.60 -16.63
CA HIS A 511 0.07 -10.69 -18.09
C HIS A 511 1.54 -10.75 -18.50
N TRP A 512 2.39 -9.92 -17.89
CA TRP A 512 3.84 -9.93 -18.07
C TRP A 512 4.42 -11.32 -17.79
N ASN A 513 4.06 -11.94 -16.66
CA ASN A 513 4.54 -13.28 -16.33
C ASN A 513 3.98 -14.36 -17.26
N VAL A 514 2.75 -14.24 -17.75
CA VAL A 514 2.22 -15.21 -18.73
C VAL A 514 3.00 -15.14 -20.03
N VAL A 515 3.18 -13.96 -20.63
CA VAL A 515 3.91 -13.83 -21.91
C VAL A 515 5.40 -14.16 -21.76
N HIS A 516 6.00 -13.87 -20.60
CA HIS A 516 7.42 -14.11 -20.34
C HIS A 516 7.75 -15.53 -19.83
N ARG A 517 6.88 -16.19 -19.07
CA ARG A 517 7.20 -17.49 -18.43
C ARG A 517 6.50 -18.69 -19.07
N PHE A 518 5.28 -18.55 -19.56
CA PHE A 518 4.48 -19.70 -20.01
C PHE A 518 5.04 -20.35 -21.29
N SER A 519 5.58 -19.55 -22.22
CA SER A 519 6.02 -20.03 -23.54
C SER A 519 7.38 -20.72 -23.54
N TYR A 520 8.07 -20.82 -22.40
CA TYR A 520 9.42 -21.36 -22.15
C TYR A 520 10.58 -20.73 -22.96
N PHE A 521 10.39 -20.45 -24.25
CA PHE A 521 11.36 -19.88 -25.16
C PHE A 521 11.23 -18.36 -25.23
N GLN A 522 12.31 -17.67 -24.88
CA GLN A 522 12.42 -16.21 -24.96
C GLN A 522 13.39 -15.81 -26.08
N GLY A 523 13.35 -14.54 -26.46
CA GLY A 523 14.23 -13.97 -27.47
C GLY A 523 13.97 -12.48 -27.64
N LEU A 524 14.84 -11.79 -28.38
CA LEU A 524 14.80 -10.33 -28.50
C LEU A 524 13.45 -9.82 -29.01
N ALA A 525 12.88 -10.46 -30.05
CA ALA A 525 11.60 -10.06 -30.61
C ALA A 525 10.41 -10.30 -29.68
N ILE A 526 10.44 -11.41 -28.94
CA ILE A 526 9.41 -11.75 -27.94
C ILE A 526 9.46 -10.75 -26.79
N ASN A 527 10.64 -10.45 -26.26
CA ASN A 527 10.80 -9.50 -25.16
C ASN A 527 10.48 -8.05 -25.56
N ALA A 528 10.77 -7.66 -26.80
CA ALA A 528 10.35 -6.36 -27.33
C ALA A 528 8.83 -6.25 -27.46
N ALA A 529 8.17 -7.31 -27.95
CA ALA A 529 6.70 -7.39 -27.95
C ALA A 529 6.14 -7.35 -26.52
N THR A 530 6.74 -8.08 -25.57
CA THR A 530 6.34 -8.06 -24.15
C THR A 530 6.47 -6.66 -23.57
N SER A 531 7.56 -5.96 -23.90
CA SER A 531 7.79 -4.57 -23.45
C SER A 531 6.74 -3.62 -24.00
N SER A 532 6.40 -3.74 -25.29
CA SER A 532 5.36 -2.91 -25.90
C SER A 532 3.97 -3.12 -25.27
N VAL A 533 3.63 -4.36 -24.90
CA VAL A 533 2.39 -4.68 -24.17
C VAL A 533 2.44 -4.09 -22.76
N ASP A 534 3.53 -4.29 -22.03
CA ASP A 534 3.69 -3.77 -20.67
C ASP A 534 3.54 -2.25 -20.60
N ILE A 535 4.22 -1.53 -21.50
CA ILE A 535 4.13 -0.07 -21.60
C ILE A 535 2.69 0.37 -21.90
N ALA A 536 2.02 -0.28 -22.86
CA ALA A 536 0.63 0.05 -23.22
C ALA A 536 -0.37 -0.20 -22.06
N LEU A 537 -0.17 -1.28 -21.29
CA LEU A 537 -1.03 -1.57 -20.12
C LEU A 537 -0.80 -0.57 -18.98
N TRP A 538 0.45 -0.13 -18.76
CA TRP A 538 0.75 0.96 -17.82
C TRP A 538 0.14 2.29 -18.27
N ASP A 539 0.18 2.58 -19.57
CA ASP A 539 -0.46 3.76 -20.16
C ASP A 539 -1.98 3.75 -19.95
N ILE A 540 -2.65 2.61 -20.20
CA ILE A 540 -4.08 2.41 -19.88
C ILE A 540 -4.33 2.67 -18.40
N LYS A 541 -3.51 2.09 -17.50
CA LYS A 541 -3.71 2.24 -16.06
C LYS A 541 -3.58 3.69 -15.60
N GLY A 542 -2.56 4.42 -16.08
CA GLY A 542 -2.41 5.83 -15.76
C GLY A 542 -3.55 6.69 -16.33
N LYS A 543 -3.97 6.45 -17.58
CA LYS A 543 -5.11 7.15 -18.21
C LYS A 543 -6.42 6.90 -17.48
N ALA A 544 -6.72 5.64 -17.16
CA ALA A 544 -7.94 5.24 -16.47
C ALA A 544 -8.02 5.81 -15.05
N LEU A 545 -6.88 5.91 -14.36
CA LEU A 545 -6.79 6.46 -13.00
C LEU A 545 -6.55 7.98 -12.95
N GLY A 546 -6.38 8.64 -14.10
CA GLY A 546 -6.17 10.08 -14.16
C GLY A 546 -4.82 10.56 -13.60
N VAL A 547 -3.79 9.70 -13.58
CA VAL A 547 -2.47 10.01 -13.02
C VAL A 547 -1.32 9.61 -13.97
N PRO A 548 -0.17 10.29 -13.96
CA PRO A 548 0.99 9.86 -14.71
C PRO A 548 1.54 8.54 -14.14
N ILE A 549 2.20 7.73 -14.97
CA ILE A 549 2.66 6.39 -14.56
C ILE A 549 3.61 6.45 -13.36
N TYR A 550 4.48 7.46 -13.24
CA TYR A 550 5.43 7.54 -12.13
C TYR A 550 4.76 7.66 -10.75
N GLU A 551 3.55 8.23 -10.65
CA GLU A 551 2.80 8.28 -9.37
C GLU A 551 2.41 6.87 -8.92
N LEU A 552 2.03 6.01 -9.87
CA LEU A 552 1.72 4.61 -9.60
C LEU A 552 2.96 3.78 -9.23
N LEU A 553 4.17 4.29 -9.52
CA LEU A 553 5.45 3.61 -9.28
C LEU A 553 6.16 4.08 -7.99
N GLY A 554 5.44 4.78 -7.12
CA GLY A 554 5.93 5.30 -5.83
C GLY A 554 6.24 6.79 -5.81
N GLY A 555 5.76 7.55 -6.79
CA GLY A 555 5.93 9.00 -6.87
C GLY A 555 7.23 9.44 -7.55
N ALA A 556 7.34 10.74 -7.82
CA ALA A 556 8.48 11.32 -8.50
C ALA A 556 9.67 11.57 -7.53
N CYS A 557 10.81 10.94 -7.80
CA CYS A 557 12.09 11.33 -7.22
C CYS A 557 12.65 12.62 -7.86
N ARG A 558 12.14 13.01 -9.04
CA ARG A 558 12.55 14.21 -9.80
C ARG A 558 11.46 14.63 -10.78
N THR A 559 11.41 15.92 -11.09
CA THR A 559 10.43 16.52 -12.03
C THR A 559 10.99 16.81 -13.42
N LYS A 560 12.33 16.78 -13.57
CA LYS A 560 13.03 16.95 -14.84
C LYS A 560 14.12 15.91 -15.00
N ALA A 561 14.36 15.47 -16.24
CA ALA A 561 15.38 14.47 -16.57
C ALA A 561 16.53 15.13 -17.34
N ARG A 562 17.77 14.90 -16.90
CA ARG A 562 18.95 15.31 -17.68
C ARG A 562 19.00 14.51 -18.97
N VAL A 563 19.27 15.15 -20.10
CA VAL A 563 19.34 14.51 -21.42
C VAL A 563 20.67 14.72 -22.11
N TYR A 564 21.04 13.79 -23.00
CA TYR A 564 22.12 13.97 -23.96
C TYR A 564 21.61 13.77 -25.40
N GLY A 565 22.15 14.55 -26.33
CA GLY A 565 21.82 14.48 -27.75
C GLY A 565 22.85 13.69 -28.55
N HIS A 566 22.42 13.06 -29.65
CA HIS A 566 23.31 12.31 -30.55
C HIS A 566 24.02 13.21 -31.55
N ILE A 567 25.30 12.91 -31.77
CA ILE A 567 26.12 13.56 -32.79
C ILE A 567 26.46 12.51 -33.85
N TYR A 568 25.95 12.69 -35.06
CA TYR A 568 26.20 11.82 -36.21
C TYR A 568 26.92 12.62 -37.28
N GLU A 569 28.24 12.52 -37.32
CA GLU A 569 29.07 13.28 -38.26
C GLU A 569 30.31 12.49 -38.70
N SER A 570 30.73 12.72 -39.93
CA SER A 570 31.81 11.96 -40.57
C SER A 570 33.20 12.62 -40.45
N THR A 571 33.30 13.82 -39.87
CA THR A 571 34.58 14.52 -39.63
C THR A 571 34.59 15.24 -38.28
N ILE A 572 35.76 15.45 -37.68
CA ILE A 572 35.90 16.07 -36.36
C ILE A 572 35.42 17.53 -36.35
N GLU A 573 35.66 18.27 -37.43
CA GLU A 573 35.21 19.66 -37.58
C GLU A 573 33.69 19.74 -37.52
N LYS A 574 32.99 18.85 -38.25
CA LYS A 574 31.53 18.77 -38.25
C LYS A 574 30.98 18.29 -36.92
N VAL A 575 31.63 17.31 -36.27
CA VAL A 575 31.28 16.88 -34.90
C VAL A 575 31.29 18.09 -33.95
N LEU A 576 32.29 18.97 -34.06
CA LEU A 576 32.41 20.16 -33.21
C LEU A 576 31.36 21.24 -33.54
N GLU A 577 31.05 21.45 -34.81
CA GLU A 577 29.97 22.33 -35.27
C GLU A 577 28.61 21.84 -34.76
N GLU A 578 28.33 20.54 -34.87
CA GLU A 578 27.10 19.93 -34.40
C GLU A 578 26.98 19.97 -32.87
N CYS A 579 28.08 19.75 -32.14
CA CYS A 579 28.12 19.97 -30.69
C CYS A 579 27.71 21.41 -30.34
N LYS A 580 28.23 22.42 -31.05
CA LYS A 580 27.84 23.82 -30.84
C LYS A 580 26.36 24.04 -31.13
N ARG A 581 25.87 23.54 -32.25
CA ARG A 581 24.45 23.64 -32.61
C ARG A 581 23.55 23.03 -31.53
N LYS A 582 23.92 21.88 -30.96
CA LYS A 582 23.15 21.27 -29.86
C LYS A 582 23.30 22.00 -28.52
N MET A 583 24.44 22.66 -28.25
CA MET A 583 24.53 23.58 -27.10
C MET A 583 23.53 24.72 -27.24
N ASP A 584 23.42 25.31 -28.43
CA ASP A 584 22.46 26.40 -28.69
C ASP A 584 21.00 25.93 -28.57
N MET A 585 20.74 24.64 -28.80
CA MET A 585 19.45 23.99 -28.55
C MET A 585 19.20 23.62 -27.09
N GLY A 586 20.13 23.93 -26.18
CA GLY A 586 19.99 23.70 -24.75
C GLY A 586 20.50 22.34 -24.27
N PHE A 587 21.30 21.59 -25.02
CA PHE A 587 21.96 20.38 -24.50
C PHE A 587 23.24 20.71 -23.71
N THR A 588 23.49 19.96 -22.63
CA THR A 588 24.75 20.06 -21.84
C THR A 588 25.58 18.77 -21.85
N ALA A 589 25.10 17.73 -22.53
CA ALA A 589 25.75 16.44 -22.70
C ALA A 589 25.50 15.89 -24.11
N PHE A 590 26.45 15.11 -24.62
CA PHE A 590 26.44 14.54 -25.96
C PHE A 590 26.76 13.04 -25.92
N GLY A 591 26.10 12.27 -26.77
CA GLY A 591 26.32 10.84 -26.96
C GLY A 591 26.66 10.52 -28.41
N HIS A 592 27.00 9.26 -28.67
CA HIS A 592 27.50 8.78 -29.98
C HIS A 592 28.79 9.47 -30.46
N ILE A 593 29.59 10.07 -29.56
CA ILE A 593 30.90 10.62 -29.90
C ILE A 593 31.93 9.50 -29.91
N ASN A 594 32.17 8.93 -31.10
CA ASN A 594 33.13 7.85 -31.29
C ASN A 594 34.49 8.40 -31.74
N PRO A 595 35.62 8.00 -31.11
CA PRO A 595 36.96 8.27 -31.65
C PRO A 595 37.19 7.61 -33.03
N PHE A 596 36.35 6.67 -33.42
CA PHE A 596 36.24 6.14 -34.77
C PHE A 596 35.03 6.81 -35.45
N LEU A 597 35.28 7.72 -36.39
CA LEU A 597 34.22 8.44 -37.11
C LEU A 597 33.26 7.46 -37.81
N ASP A 598 31.99 7.86 -37.93
CA ASP A 598 30.97 7.02 -38.59
C ASP A 598 31.30 6.86 -40.09
N GLU A 599 31.22 5.61 -40.56
CA GLU A 599 31.47 5.24 -41.95
C GLU A 599 30.25 4.49 -42.51
N GLY A 600 29.97 4.67 -43.80
CA GLY A 600 28.88 3.96 -44.48
C GLY A 600 29.02 2.43 -44.43
N THR A 601 27.87 1.75 -44.40
CA THR A 601 27.76 0.28 -44.39
C THR A 601 28.20 -0.37 -45.71
N ASP A 602 28.34 0.43 -46.77
CA ASP A 602 28.76 0.07 -48.12
C ASP A 602 30.28 -0.05 -48.31
N LYS A 603 31.07 0.42 -47.33
CA LYS A 603 32.54 0.41 -47.41
C LYS A 603 33.13 -0.85 -46.78
N VAL A 604 34.03 -1.53 -47.48
CA VAL A 604 34.86 -2.61 -46.91
C VAL A 604 35.63 -2.05 -45.71
N TYR A 605 35.48 -2.69 -44.54
CA TYR A 605 36.14 -2.23 -43.32
C TYR A 605 37.50 -2.91 -43.16
N PHE A 606 38.59 -2.16 -43.29
CA PHE A 606 39.92 -2.61 -42.87
C PHE A 606 40.72 -1.47 -42.24
N LYS A 607 41.18 -1.68 -41.01
CA LYS A 607 42.08 -0.77 -40.30
C LYS A 607 42.87 -1.54 -39.26
N THR A 608 44.20 -1.44 -39.30
CA THR A 608 45.07 -2.13 -38.33
C THR A 608 44.80 -1.61 -36.92
N HIS A 609 45.01 -2.45 -35.89
CA HIS A 609 44.84 -2.03 -34.49
C HIS A 609 45.70 -0.81 -34.14
N ALA A 610 46.95 -0.75 -34.63
CA ALA A 610 47.83 0.39 -34.41
C ALA A 610 47.26 1.69 -34.99
N GLN A 611 46.67 1.62 -36.18
CA GLN A 611 46.05 2.79 -36.82
C GLN A 611 44.73 3.18 -36.15
N LYS A 612 43.92 2.21 -35.70
CA LYS A 612 42.78 2.49 -34.81
C LYS A 612 43.23 3.25 -33.55
N MET A 613 44.30 2.80 -32.89
CA MET A 613 44.80 3.46 -31.69
C MET A 613 45.32 4.87 -31.96
N ARG A 614 46.06 5.09 -33.05
CA ARG A 614 46.56 6.43 -33.44
C ARG A 614 45.41 7.39 -33.72
N ASP A 615 44.50 7.02 -34.61
CA ASP A 615 43.37 7.88 -34.99
C ASP A 615 42.48 8.19 -33.78
N ALA A 616 42.29 7.21 -32.87
CA ALA A 616 41.55 7.45 -31.65
C ALA A 616 42.23 8.44 -30.68
N ILE A 617 43.57 8.40 -30.60
CA ILE A 617 44.36 9.34 -29.81
C ILE A 617 44.27 10.75 -30.40
N GLU A 618 44.48 10.87 -31.72
CA GLU A 618 44.41 12.14 -32.45
C GLU A 618 43.02 12.77 -32.36
N ASN A 619 41.96 12.00 -32.66
CA ASN A 619 40.58 12.47 -32.56
C ASN A 619 40.22 12.90 -31.12
N LYS A 620 40.70 12.16 -30.10
CA LYS A 620 40.49 12.55 -28.69
C LYS A 620 41.19 13.88 -28.37
N GLN A 621 42.42 14.08 -28.83
CA GLN A 621 43.17 15.32 -28.64
C GLN A 621 42.47 16.50 -29.31
N SER A 622 42.06 16.35 -30.57
CA SER A 622 41.32 17.38 -31.32
C SER A 622 40.01 17.77 -30.64
N LEU A 623 39.22 16.79 -30.19
CA LEU A 623 37.99 17.05 -29.43
C LEU A 623 38.25 17.76 -28.09
N SER A 624 39.42 17.56 -27.46
CA SER A 624 39.78 18.16 -26.17
C SER A 624 40.29 19.60 -26.27
N ALA A 625 40.89 19.97 -27.40
CA ALA A 625 41.43 21.32 -27.62
C ALA A 625 40.33 22.39 -27.85
N THR A 626 39.12 21.97 -28.25
CA THR A 626 38.04 22.89 -28.67
C THR A 626 36.86 22.98 -27.69
N ALA A 627 36.70 22.02 -26.76
CA ALA A 627 35.59 21.99 -25.81
C ALA A 627 35.94 22.69 -24.47
N SER A 628 35.23 23.75 -24.10
CA SER A 628 35.45 24.45 -22.82
C SER A 628 35.13 23.57 -21.60
N PRO A 629 35.80 23.75 -20.44
CA PRO A 629 35.71 22.88 -19.26
C PRO A 629 34.33 22.81 -18.57
N LYS A 630 33.40 23.72 -18.90
CA LYS A 630 32.08 23.83 -18.23
C LYS A 630 31.05 22.79 -18.67
N HIS A 631 31.31 22.01 -19.73
CA HIS A 631 30.35 21.06 -20.29
C HIS A 631 30.78 19.64 -20.01
N SER A 632 29.95 18.88 -19.28
CA SER A 632 30.26 17.52 -18.84
C SER A 632 30.33 16.60 -20.05
N ARG A 633 31.55 16.29 -20.53
CA ARG A 633 31.77 15.26 -21.55
C ARG A 633 31.40 13.90 -20.94
N CYS A 634 30.19 13.42 -21.22
CA CYS A 634 29.81 12.05 -20.90
C CYS A 634 30.43 11.12 -21.95
N SER A 635 31.76 10.93 -21.91
CA SER A 635 32.42 9.96 -22.77
C SER A 635 32.29 8.56 -22.17
N LEU A 636 31.07 8.02 -22.21
CA LEU A 636 30.80 6.64 -21.82
C LEU A 636 31.18 5.72 -22.99
N LYS A 637 32.06 4.75 -22.75
CA LYS A 637 32.40 3.76 -23.77
C LYS A 637 31.34 2.67 -23.81
N THR A 638 30.50 2.68 -24.84
CA THR A 638 29.34 1.80 -24.96
C THR A 638 29.63 0.49 -25.71
N ARG A 639 30.72 0.41 -26.49
CA ARG A 639 31.05 -0.75 -27.36
C ARG A 639 32.53 -1.15 -27.28
N LEU A 640 32.90 -1.87 -26.21
CA LEU A 640 34.28 -2.34 -25.99
C LEU A 640 34.51 -3.81 -26.40
N THR A 641 33.53 -4.67 -26.14
CA THR A 641 33.46 -6.06 -26.62
C THR A 641 31.99 -6.43 -26.82
N ARG A 642 31.71 -7.58 -27.43
CA ARG A 642 30.33 -8.08 -27.53
C ARG A 642 29.71 -8.34 -26.15
N PRO A 643 28.42 -8.04 -25.96
CA PRO A 643 27.75 -8.12 -24.65
C PRO A 643 27.55 -9.54 -24.13
N GLU A 644 27.66 -10.57 -24.97
CA GLU A 644 27.30 -11.94 -24.57
C GLU A 644 28.20 -12.53 -23.47
N ASN A 645 29.44 -12.05 -23.30
CA ASN A 645 30.38 -12.57 -22.32
C ASN A 645 30.61 -11.59 -21.16
N ALA A 646 29.90 -11.81 -20.06
CA ALA A 646 30.00 -11.01 -18.85
C ALA A 646 31.41 -11.04 -18.21
N ASP A 647 32.11 -12.18 -18.26
CA ASP A 647 33.47 -12.30 -17.72
C ASP A 647 34.49 -11.49 -18.55
N ALA A 648 34.33 -11.45 -19.87
CA ALA A 648 35.14 -10.61 -20.73
C ALA A 648 34.96 -9.13 -20.42
N MET A 649 33.74 -8.72 -20.02
CA MET A 649 33.47 -7.35 -19.62
C MET A 649 34.06 -6.99 -18.27
N ALA A 650 33.97 -7.88 -17.29
CA ALA A 650 34.65 -7.71 -16.02
C ALA A 650 36.16 -7.52 -16.20
N ARG A 651 36.81 -8.34 -17.05
CA ARG A 651 38.25 -8.19 -17.35
C ARG A 651 38.61 -6.82 -17.93
N VAL A 652 37.73 -6.23 -18.73
CA VAL A 652 37.96 -4.88 -19.29
C VAL A 652 37.75 -3.83 -18.21
N ALA A 653 36.67 -3.93 -17.43
CA ALA A 653 36.34 -3.02 -16.34
C ALA A 653 37.48 -2.90 -15.31
N GLU A 654 38.12 -4.02 -14.96
CA GLU A 654 39.29 -4.05 -14.06
C GLU A 654 40.52 -3.28 -14.58
N ARG A 655 40.62 -3.05 -15.89
CA ARG A 655 41.85 -2.57 -16.55
C ARG A 655 41.74 -1.15 -17.08
N ILE A 656 40.59 -0.50 -16.96
CA ILE A 656 40.38 0.87 -17.43
C ILE A 656 39.79 1.73 -16.32
N SER A 657 40.18 3.00 -16.28
CA SER A 657 39.63 4.00 -15.34
C SER A 657 38.42 4.76 -15.89
N VAL A 658 37.98 4.44 -17.11
CA VAL A 658 36.85 5.11 -17.76
C VAL A 658 35.57 4.35 -17.42
N PRO A 659 34.51 5.03 -16.93
CA PRO A 659 33.25 4.39 -16.65
C PRO A 659 32.66 3.66 -17.86
N ILE A 660 32.15 2.46 -17.62
CA ILE A 660 31.54 1.61 -18.65
C ILE A 660 30.03 1.74 -18.55
N ALA A 661 29.40 2.03 -19.69
CA ALA A 661 27.94 2.01 -19.84
C ALA A 661 27.55 0.89 -20.82
N LYS A 662 26.69 -0.04 -20.41
CA LYS A 662 26.30 -1.18 -21.26
C LYS A 662 24.94 -1.75 -20.88
N GLY A 663 24.28 -2.43 -21.83
CA GLY A 663 23.00 -3.09 -21.59
C GLY A 663 21.98 -2.99 -22.73
N GLU A 664 22.24 -2.14 -23.73
CA GLU A 664 21.28 -1.83 -24.81
C GLU A 664 20.80 -3.04 -25.63
N ARG A 665 21.58 -4.14 -25.65
CA ARG A 665 21.23 -5.40 -26.34
C ARG A 665 20.58 -6.44 -25.42
N PHE A 666 20.48 -6.17 -24.12
CA PHE A 666 19.92 -7.11 -23.14
C PHE A 666 18.40 -6.96 -23.02
N CYS A 667 17.74 -8.09 -22.88
CA CYS A 667 16.29 -8.18 -22.91
C CYS A 667 15.69 -8.78 -21.64
N THR A 668 16.52 -9.27 -20.72
CA THR A 668 16.06 -9.87 -19.46
C THR A 668 16.84 -9.36 -18.26
N ILE A 669 16.19 -9.40 -17.09
CA ILE A 669 16.82 -9.07 -15.80
C ILE A 669 18.06 -9.93 -15.50
N TYR A 670 18.11 -11.15 -16.04
CA TYR A 670 19.18 -12.11 -15.79
C TYR A 670 20.51 -11.71 -16.43
N GLU A 671 20.46 -11.11 -17.63
CA GLU A 671 21.65 -10.60 -18.32
C GLU A 671 22.24 -9.41 -17.56
N PHE A 672 21.39 -8.51 -17.04
CA PHE A 672 21.83 -7.42 -16.18
C PHE A 672 22.41 -7.94 -14.87
N GLN A 673 21.75 -8.89 -14.21
CA GLN A 673 22.25 -9.52 -12.99
C GLN A 673 23.64 -10.15 -13.19
N ALA A 674 23.89 -10.77 -14.35
CA ALA A 674 25.18 -11.36 -14.65
C ALA A 674 26.33 -10.33 -14.73
N LEU A 675 26.08 -9.13 -15.26
CA LEU A 675 27.06 -8.04 -15.28
C LEU A 675 27.23 -7.39 -13.90
N LEU A 676 26.12 -7.13 -13.20
CA LEU A 676 26.11 -6.52 -11.87
C LEU A 676 26.92 -7.38 -10.88
N ALA A 677 26.70 -8.70 -10.87
CA ALA A 677 27.42 -9.64 -10.01
C ALA A 677 28.94 -9.69 -10.24
N ARG A 678 29.43 -9.12 -11.35
CA ARG A 678 30.85 -9.10 -11.74
C ARG A 678 31.45 -7.70 -11.72
N ASN A 679 30.72 -6.69 -11.24
CA ASN A 679 31.15 -5.28 -11.29
C ASN A 679 31.60 -4.85 -12.70
N ALA A 680 30.91 -5.34 -13.74
CA ALA A 680 31.34 -5.19 -15.12
C ALA A 680 30.95 -3.85 -15.78
N LEU A 681 30.17 -3.01 -15.09
CA LEU A 681 29.74 -1.69 -15.55
C LEU A 681 29.45 -0.74 -14.38
N GLU A 682 29.42 0.56 -14.66
CA GLU A 682 29.02 1.62 -13.72
C GLU A 682 27.65 2.21 -14.08
N TYR A 683 27.30 2.16 -15.37
CA TYR A 683 26.00 2.60 -15.88
C TYR A 683 25.31 1.47 -16.66
N ALA A 684 24.12 1.06 -16.21
CA ALA A 684 23.30 0.10 -16.93
C ALA A 684 22.47 0.85 -17.99
N ARG A 685 22.72 0.53 -19.26
CA ARG A 685 21.94 1.06 -20.39
C ARG A 685 20.71 0.21 -20.62
N VAL A 686 19.62 0.52 -19.94
CA VAL A 686 18.38 -0.28 -19.96
C VAL A 686 17.48 0.21 -21.09
N ASP A 687 17.19 -0.65 -22.07
CA ASP A 687 16.19 -0.34 -23.10
C ASP A 687 14.80 -0.77 -22.61
N VAL A 688 13.97 0.22 -22.25
CA VAL A 688 12.62 -0.02 -21.70
C VAL A 688 11.72 -0.75 -22.70
N ALA A 689 11.93 -0.55 -24.01
CA ALA A 689 11.15 -1.19 -25.06
C ALA A 689 11.66 -2.58 -25.44
N VAL A 690 12.66 -3.12 -24.73
CA VAL A 690 13.22 -4.46 -24.96
C VAL A 690 13.33 -5.28 -23.66
N CYS A 691 13.59 -4.65 -22.51
CA CYS A 691 13.88 -5.36 -21.25
C CYS A 691 12.65 -5.81 -20.45
N GLY A 692 11.50 -5.93 -21.10
CA GLY A 692 10.21 -6.25 -20.47
C GLY A 692 9.44 -5.03 -19.97
N GLY A 693 9.57 -3.88 -20.64
CA GLY A 693 8.76 -2.70 -20.37
C GLY A 693 9.16 -1.93 -19.10
N ILE A 694 8.23 -1.11 -18.62
CA ILE A 694 8.37 -0.33 -17.38
C ILE A 694 8.56 -1.27 -16.20
N THR A 695 7.79 -2.37 -16.16
CA THR A 695 7.89 -3.41 -15.13
C THR A 695 9.29 -4.03 -15.08
N GLY A 696 9.84 -4.42 -16.23
CA GLY A 696 11.19 -4.98 -16.34
C GLY A 696 12.27 -3.96 -15.98
N ALA A 697 12.17 -2.75 -16.50
CA ALA A 697 13.12 -1.67 -16.24
C ALA A 697 13.22 -1.31 -14.75
N LYS A 698 12.08 -1.24 -14.04
CA LYS A 698 12.06 -1.01 -12.58
C LYS A 698 12.78 -2.12 -11.81
N LYS A 699 12.63 -3.39 -12.22
CA LYS A 699 13.34 -4.52 -11.60
C LYS A 699 14.86 -4.41 -11.81
N VAL A 700 15.30 -4.04 -13.02
CA VAL A 700 16.73 -3.79 -13.30
C VAL A 700 17.26 -2.62 -12.48
N ALA A 701 16.50 -1.52 -12.41
CA ALA A 701 16.88 -0.34 -11.64
C ALA A 701 17.11 -0.64 -10.15
N ALA A 702 16.21 -1.42 -9.53
CA ALA A 702 16.33 -1.84 -8.13
C ALA A 702 17.57 -2.73 -7.90
N MET A 703 17.87 -3.67 -8.81
CA MET A 703 19.10 -4.48 -8.72
C MET A 703 20.36 -3.64 -8.91
N ALA A 704 20.33 -2.69 -9.84
CA ALA A 704 21.45 -1.78 -10.09
C ALA A 704 21.71 -0.87 -8.88
N GLU A 705 20.65 -0.37 -8.25
CA GLU A 705 20.73 0.46 -7.04
C GLU A 705 21.46 -0.28 -5.91
N ALA A 706 21.11 -1.55 -5.68
CA ALA A 706 21.78 -2.41 -4.69
C ALA A 706 23.28 -2.67 -4.99
N ASN A 707 23.73 -2.41 -6.21
CA ASN A 707 25.13 -2.55 -6.64
C ASN A 707 25.81 -1.19 -6.88
N HIS A 708 25.21 -0.08 -6.44
CA HIS A 708 25.71 1.29 -6.68
C HIS A 708 25.88 1.65 -8.17
N VAL A 709 25.11 1.01 -9.04
CA VAL A 709 25.10 1.25 -10.48
C VAL A 709 23.94 2.18 -10.83
N GLN A 710 24.22 3.15 -11.71
CA GLN A 710 23.21 4.10 -12.18
C GLN A 710 22.55 3.64 -13.49
N ILE A 711 21.32 4.09 -13.73
CA ILE A 711 20.55 3.77 -14.93
C ILE A 711 20.66 4.91 -15.95
N ILE A 712 20.97 4.54 -17.20
CA ILE A 712 20.87 5.41 -18.37
C ILE A 712 19.93 4.73 -19.36
N PRO A 713 18.63 5.07 -19.40
CA PRO A 713 17.74 4.39 -20.32
C PRO A 713 18.20 4.57 -21.76
N HIS A 714 18.35 3.46 -22.47
CA HIS A 714 18.67 3.43 -23.89
C HIS A 714 17.39 3.77 -24.67
N ASN A 715 17.48 4.77 -25.55
CA ASN A 715 16.32 5.27 -26.29
C ASN A 715 16.68 5.75 -27.71
N PRO A 716 16.89 4.83 -28.66
CA PRO A 716 16.94 5.12 -30.10
C PRO A 716 15.52 5.27 -30.71
N LEU A 717 14.49 5.38 -29.87
CA LEU A 717 13.11 5.08 -30.19
C LEU A 717 12.30 6.35 -30.49
N SER A 718 11.00 6.17 -30.66
CA SER A 718 10.05 7.28 -30.86
C SER A 718 9.82 8.10 -29.57
N PRO A 719 9.03 9.20 -29.64
CA PRO A 719 8.65 9.94 -28.45
C PRO A 719 7.80 9.14 -27.44
N ILE A 720 7.11 8.08 -27.88
CA ILE A 720 6.39 7.16 -26.96
C ILE A 720 7.40 6.37 -26.11
N GLY A 721 8.47 5.83 -26.72
CA GLY A 721 9.58 5.22 -26.01
C GLY A 721 10.29 6.19 -25.07
N LEU A 722 10.50 7.45 -25.51
CA LEU A 722 11.03 8.51 -24.65
C LEU A 722 10.12 8.74 -23.43
N ALA A 723 8.81 8.86 -23.61
CA ALA A 723 7.86 9.05 -22.51
C ALA A 723 7.97 7.91 -21.49
N ALA A 724 8.00 6.65 -21.94
CA ALA A 724 8.15 5.49 -21.06
C ALA A 724 9.46 5.56 -20.26
N CYS A 725 10.57 5.93 -20.91
CA CYS A 725 11.85 6.14 -20.23
C CYS A 725 11.79 7.27 -19.20
N LEU A 726 11.11 8.38 -19.50
CA LEU A 726 10.94 9.51 -18.58
C LEU A 726 10.08 9.16 -17.36
N GLN A 727 9.02 8.36 -17.54
CA GLN A 727 8.22 7.84 -16.43
C GLN A 727 9.06 6.94 -15.49
N VAL A 728 9.91 6.07 -16.04
CA VAL A 728 10.87 5.28 -15.26
C VAL A 728 11.91 6.19 -14.58
N ALA A 729 12.46 7.16 -15.32
CA ALA A 729 13.43 8.12 -14.81
C ALA A 729 12.87 8.96 -13.67
N ALA A 730 11.57 9.26 -13.64
CA ALA A 730 10.93 9.94 -12.52
C ALA A 730 10.90 9.05 -11.27
N ALA A 731 10.61 7.76 -11.44
CA ALA A 731 10.29 6.82 -10.35
C ALA A 731 11.50 6.10 -9.72
N ILE A 732 12.74 6.31 -10.18
CA ILE A 732 13.92 5.60 -9.66
C ILE A 732 14.97 6.56 -9.06
N PRO A 733 15.59 6.27 -7.91
CA PRO A 733 16.58 7.17 -7.33
C PRO A 733 17.92 7.18 -8.08
N ASN A 734 18.33 6.04 -8.67
CA ASN A 734 19.62 5.85 -9.34
C ASN A 734 19.64 6.23 -10.84
N PHE A 735 18.81 7.18 -11.28
CA PHE A 735 18.83 7.71 -12.65
C PHE A 735 20.01 8.68 -12.89
N ALA A 736 20.77 8.47 -13.96
CA ALA A 736 21.90 9.33 -14.33
C ALA A 736 21.56 10.36 -15.41
N THR A 737 21.13 9.89 -16.58
CA THR A 737 20.81 10.73 -17.75
C THR A 737 19.97 9.93 -18.75
N GLN A 738 19.25 10.63 -19.62
CA GLN A 738 18.36 10.07 -20.63
C GLN A 738 18.91 10.31 -22.04
N GLU A 739 18.93 9.25 -22.85
CA GLU A 739 19.20 9.36 -24.29
C GLU A 739 18.04 10.05 -25.01
N TYR A 740 18.34 11.07 -25.81
CA TYR A 740 17.36 11.85 -26.55
C TYR A 740 17.63 11.74 -28.07
N ALA A 741 16.83 10.93 -28.76
CA ALA A 741 17.04 10.55 -30.15
C ALA A 741 16.85 11.73 -31.10
N THR A 742 17.96 12.31 -31.55
CA THR A 742 18.00 13.47 -32.47
C THR A 742 18.70 13.11 -33.78
N GLY A 743 18.46 11.90 -34.27
CA GLY A 743 18.99 11.38 -35.54
C GLY A 743 18.71 9.89 -35.69
N PHE A 744 19.15 9.31 -36.83
CA PHE A 744 18.92 7.93 -37.27
C PHE A 744 17.51 7.63 -37.82
N GLU A 745 17.30 7.91 -39.10
CA GLU A 745 16.05 7.64 -39.83
C GLU A 745 16.34 6.82 -41.10
N ALA A 746 15.57 5.77 -41.34
CA ALA A 746 15.66 4.94 -42.55
C ALA A 746 17.08 4.37 -42.83
N GLY A 747 17.87 4.14 -41.77
CA GLY A 747 19.23 3.62 -41.87
C GLY A 747 20.26 4.69 -42.23
N VAL A 748 19.88 5.97 -42.14
CA VAL A 748 20.73 7.14 -42.37
C VAL A 748 21.02 7.83 -41.04
N PHE A 749 22.30 7.95 -40.70
CA PHE A 749 22.79 8.61 -39.50
C PHE A 749 23.02 10.10 -39.79
N GLU A 750 21.95 10.89 -39.68
CA GLU A 750 22.01 12.35 -39.77
C GLU A 750 21.46 12.98 -38.50
N SER A 751 22.19 13.98 -37.97
CA SER A 751 21.76 14.75 -36.81
C SER A 751 20.66 15.75 -37.18
N THR A 752 19.55 15.74 -36.44
CA THR A 752 18.41 16.64 -36.65
C THR A 752 18.22 17.59 -35.46
N SER A 753 17.36 18.59 -35.65
CA SER A 753 17.01 19.58 -34.61
C SER A 753 15.80 19.18 -33.77
N ARG A 754 15.07 18.12 -34.15
CA ARG A 754 13.88 17.64 -33.44
C ARG A 754 14.08 16.21 -32.99
N HIS A 755 13.31 15.77 -32.01
CA HIS A 755 13.26 14.35 -31.69
C HIS A 755 12.76 13.57 -32.90
N LEU A 756 13.36 12.41 -33.14
CA LEU A 756 12.91 11.50 -34.19
C LEU A 756 11.46 11.08 -33.92
N GLY A 757 10.58 11.16 -34.93
CA GLY A 757 9.15 10.86 -34.78
C GLY A 757 8.32 11.92 -34.06
N SER A 758 8.81 13.16 -33.93
CA SER A 758 8.04 14.25 -33.29
C SER A 758 6.72 14.62 -33.99
N ASP A 759 6.57 14.21 -35.25
CA ASP A 759 5.43 14.48 -36.14
C ASP A 759 4.28 13.46 -36.02
N ILE A 760 4.47 12.38 -35.26
CA ILE A 760 3.45 11.33 -35.05
C ILE A 760 2.85 11.35 -33.65
N VAL A 761 3.17 12.35 -32.82
CA VAL A 761 2.65 12.50 -31.46
C VAL A 761 2.10 13.90 -31.20
N ASP A 762 1.30 14.04 -30.15
CA ASP A 762 0.72 15.31 -29.72
C ASP A 762 1.73 16.28 -29.08
N TYR A 763 2.72 15.75 -28.36
CA TYR A 763 3.70 16.55 -27.62
C TYR A 763 5.06 15.84 -27.54
N VAL A 764 6.14 16.64 -27.52
CA VAL A 764 7.50 16.17 -27.21
C VAL A 764 8.19 17.17 -26.30
N PRO A 765 8.69 16.76 -25.11
CA PRO A 765 9.49 17.62 -24.25
C PRO A 765 10.75 18.15 -24.96
N THR A 766 10.97 19.46 -24.90
CA THR A 766 12.13 20.12 -25.53
C THR A 766 13.26 20.33 -24.52
N PRO A 767 14.53 20.06 -24.88
CA PRO A 767 15.68 20.32 -24.03
C PRO A 767 15.81 21.80 -23.65
N LYS A 768 16.03 22.08 -22.36
CA LYS A 768 16.35 23.40 -21.80
C LYS A 768 17.42 23.22 -20.72
N GLU A 769 18.56 23.90 -20.90
CA GLU A 769 19.70 23.84 -19.96
C GLU A 769 20.17 22.40 -19.61
N GLY A 770 20.02 21.46 -20.54
CA GLY A 770 20.42 20.07 -20.42
C GLY A 770 19.35 19.15 -19.83
N PHE A 771 18.13 19.65 -19.62
CA PHE A 771 17.02 18.91 -19.04
C PHE A 771 15.79 18.94 -19.93
N VAL A 772 14.94 17.93 -19.82
CA VAL A 772 13.56 17.93 -20.31
C VAL A 772 12.60 17.75 -19.14
N ASP A 773 11.42 18.36 -19.26
CA ASP A 773 10.35 18.15 -18.30
C ASP A 773 9.78 16.73 -18.45
N ILE A 774 9.51 16.08 -17.31
CA ILE A 774 8.85 14.78 -17.30
C ILE A 774 7.33 15.02 -17.45
N PRO A 775 6.65 14.37 -18.41
CA PRO A 775 5.21 14.54 -18.59
C PRO A 775 4.42 14.17 -17.33
N SER A 776 3.60 15.09 -16.84
CA SER A 776 2.75 14.93 -15.64
C SER A 776 1.29 14.63 -15.94
N THR A 777 0.89 14.65 -17.21
CA THR A 777 -0.46 14.28 -17.65
C THR A 777 -0.68 12.77 -17.55
N PRO A 778 -1.94 12.29 -17.45
CA PRO A 778 -2.25 10.88 -17.23
C PRO A 778 -1.60 9.90 -18.21
N GLY A 779 -1.23 8.71 -17.73
CA GLY A 779 -0.56 7.68 -18.52
C GLY A 779 0.90 8.03 -18.82
N LEU A 780 1.34 7.80 -20.06
CA LEU A 780 2.66 8.24 -20.55
C LEU A 780 2.79 9.76 -20.63
N GLY A 781 1.65 10.45 -20.78
CA GLY A 781 1.57 11.88 -21.01
C GLY A 781 1.93 12.34 -22.43
N ILE A 782 2.05 11.40 -23.37
CA ILE A 782 2.21 11.63 -24.80
C ILE A 782 1.36 10.59 -25.53
N ASN A 783 0.64 11.00 -26.58
CA ASN A 783 -0.20 10.11 -27.39
C ASN A 783 0.22 10.09 -28.85
N LEU A 784 0.03 8.93 -29.48
CA LEU A 784 0.13 8.78 -30.93
C LEU A 784 -1.06 9.48 -31.61
N VAL A 785 -0.80 10.23 -32.69
CA VAL A 785 -1.87 10.84 -33.48
C VAL A 785 -2.59 9.79 -34.32
N ALA A 786 -3.90 9.94 -34.53
CA ALA A 786 -4.74 8.92 -35.19
C ALA A 786 -4.29 8.57 -36.61
N ASN A 787 -3.72 9.53 -37.35
CA ASN A 787 -3.22 9.36 -38.72
C ASN A 787 -1.70 9.13 -38.79
N ALA A 788 -1.07 8.64 -37.71
CA ALA A 788 0.38 8.44 -37.66
C ALA A 788 0.93 7.56 -38.79
N GLN A 789 0.19 6.51 -39.19
CA GLN A 789 0.58 5.64 -40.31
C GLN A 789 0.49 6.32 -41.69
N ASP A 790 -0.36 7.35 -41.83
CA ASP A 790 -0.43 8.14 -43.06
C ASP A 790 0.72 9.16 -43.12
N ILE A 791 1.05 9.76 -41.97
CA ILE A 791 2.20 10.69 -41.84
C ILE A 791 3.50 9.95 -42.10
N ARG A 792 3.64 8.75 -41.53
CA ARG A 792 4.81 7.87 -41.67
C ARG A 792 4.37 6.46 -42.08
N PRO A 793 4.29 6.17 -43.39
CA PRO A 793 3.99 4.84 -43.89
C PRO A 793 4.99 3.77 -43.38
N PRO A 794 4.55 2.51 -43.20
CA PRO A 794 5.42 1.42 -42.77
C PRO A 794 6.73 1.33 -43.56
N LEU A 795 7.86 1.31 -42.86
CA LEU A 795 9.20 1.17 -43.43
C LEU A 795 9.92 -0.04 -42.82
N ALA A 796 10.24 -1.01 -43.66
CA ALA A 796 11.09 -2.14 -43.33
C ALA A 796 12.55 -1.83 -43.68
N GLN A 797 13.46 -2.04 -42.73
CA GLN A 797 14.90 -1.89 -42.97
C GLN A 797 15.41 -3.06 -43.83
N PRO A 798 16.12 -2.82 -44.94
CA PRO A 798 16.76 -3.90 -45.68
C PRO A 798 17.87 -4.53 -44.84
N VAL A 799 18.00 -5.86 -44.92
CA VAL A 799 19.14 -6.56 -44.32
C VAL A 799 20.40 -6.16 -45.08
N ARG A 800 21.25 -5.36 -44.44
CA ARG A 800 22.54 -4.90 -44.98
C ARG A 800 23.67 -5.50 -44.16
N MET A 801 24.72 -5.94 -44.83
CA MET A 801 25.95 -6.42 -44.20
C MET A 801 27.11 -5.52 -44.59
N ARG A 802 28.01 -5.27 -43.64
CA ARG A 802 29.31 -4.67 -43.93
C ARG A 802 30.36 -5.78 -43.98
N PRO A 803 30.96 -6.07 -45.16
CA PRO A 803 32.04 -7.04 -45.24
C PRO A 803 33.36 -6.45 -44.74
N HIS A 804 34.14 -7.29 -44.08
CA HIS A 804 35.57 -7.10 -43.90
C HIS A 804 36.30 -7.38 -45.23
N GLU A 805 37.58 -7.00 -45.34
CA GLU A 805 38.37 -7.20 -46.57
C GLU A 805 38.50 -8.68 -46.99
N ASP A 806 38.49 -9.60 -46.03
CA ASP A 806 38.49 -11.04 -46.26
C ASP A 806 37.09 -11.63 -46.54
N GLY A 807 36.06 -10.78 -46.64
CA GLY A 807 34.67 -11.19 -46.83
C GLY A 807 33.94 -11.60 -45.55
N PHE A 808 34.58 -11.56 -44.37
CA PHE A 808 33.93 -11.87 -43.10
C PHE A 808 32.95 -10.76 -42.67
N ILE A 809 31.94 -11.11 -41.86
CA ILE A 809 30.90 -10.16 -41.43
C ILE A 809 31.39 -9.33 -40.24
N VAL A 810 31.28 -8.00 -40.33
CA VAL A 810 31.65 -7.08 -39.25
C VAL A 810 30.43 -6.67 -38.42
N ASP A 811 30.55 -6.78 -37.10
CA ASP A 811 29.60 -6.21 -36.13
C ASP A 811 29.96 -4.73 -35.91
N GLN A 812 28.97 -3.83 -36.00
CA GLN A 812 29.15 -2.37 -35.90
C GLN A 812 28.95 -1.82 -34.48
#